data_AF-A0A926ZEH9-F1
#
_entry.id   AF-A0A926ZEH9-F1
#
_cell.length_a   1.000
_cell.length_b   1.000
_cell.length_c   1.000
_cell.angle_alpha   90.00
_cell.angle_beta   90.00
_cell.angle_gamma   90.00
#
_symmetry.space_group_name_H-M   'P 1'
#
loop_
_entity.id
_entity.type
_entity.pdbx_description
1 polymer ?
#
loop_
_entity_poly.entity_id
_entity_poly.type
_entity_poly.pdbx_seq_one_letter_code
_entity_poly.pdbx_strand_id
1 'polypeptide(L)'
;MDDFLLLPEDDVSVAQELLPGLHVTTDQTDYAPGETVVIKASGYSPGSTITFNIADDPVAPGDDNETDIYSPFTATDGGIGDLDGIANGQIVTTWIVPADNNGTGSGTPDALNATLNLNATGNGADGLWGTEDDQIATTTFTDGNPSLTLNQWETKTDQWAGGQANANQATYLEGDVVPFSLEASNLTVGTTYGVRINLDTYQSNTDAGGFLYLDTYSKSIAPIPDNFSHAASLASPTPDSNFTFTDPSYTNPGLQFYVANANVLSVTYRLSPDGLRRYADVTFQAIAPNENDGEATAEIYWGQRLALPNEVVTTANTGGSSGASGFTGGSLQTKIEGTGTTGINWITPSNAVQIMPGVVQQGSISGYKWNDLDGQGDRDAGEPGLAGWTISLYKDNGNHVFDSSDALITTQVTSNGSTDANGDGVINNGDLGFYKFTPVLRGTYFVTETQKSGWTQTYPSNDFWGPLTINENTPKHTNINFGNYLNNPNFTIAKDVTSVTGGVGLSANSAGDIIHYTIVLTNTGNQALTGVTLTDPFAAPLSTVTESISNNNRLDVGETWTYTAAHTVTQAEIDAGQILVNVATADTDQTTPKSDDATTPVIQNPSLNIIKNATVPGGTADAAGELISYTIRVANTGNQTLTGVTVTDSFVSNLNRGQDSTGDNDNQLEVDEVWSYTASHIVTQAEIDAGGNIVNTATADSNQTGPDTDNASIPVQQKPSLNITKNATVPGGTANVAGEVITYTISLQNTGNQTLTGVTVTDPSVNNLSRGQDSTGDNDNLLEVGETWSYTATHTVTQAEIDAGNDIVNIVTADSNQTGPDTDNAIVDVVQTPAIDVEKLVSVDGGATFVDADTAPGPNLNRGTNPVFKFIVTNTGNVTLSNITLSDSDFDLNGASAGSAITINSLAANNNAPGGADEFTFTFTGATWQGGQHTNTATVSATFKGQTLTDTDNANYFGRIPPPGVRTPGFWRAPNWLSIWDGNQNNNPKQVGADPAFPISDILLPANGYYPGKNGTGAVVDPVTGATISPDSSNAAYGILVGDWNRNGQTDNGERTIFYTLTEARTILDASQHVPQDKRYTLDRSLVASWLNFLAFNPAPTNDINNGIAWIQAHTPDENGDGIGDGKLTSGTSVRASDPAWSASSGIHNGLPTGSVINMVLDNYNNGLLSA
;
A
#
# COMPACT_ATOMS: atom_id res chain seq x y z
N MET A 1 58.97 28.08 -67.57
CA MET A 1 59.15 28.90 -66.36
C MET A 1 58.42 28.21 -65.20
N ASP A 2 59.10 27.58 -64.25
CA ASP A 2 60.56 27.39 -64.18
C ASP A 2 61.12 26.76 -65.49
N ASP A 3 62.32 27.16 -65.88
CA ASP A 3 62.77 27.15 -67.29
C ASP A 3 63.95 26.21 -67.55
N PHE A 4 63.81 25.34 -68.57
CA PHE A 4 64.83 24.80 -69.50
C PHE A 4 64.06 23.99 -70.58
N LEU A 5 64.13 24.11 -71.92
CA LEU A 5 65.08 24.54 -72.98
C LEU A 5 65.91 23.41 -73.68
N LEU A 6 65.77 23.35 -75.04
CA LEU A 6 66.69 22.84 -76.12
C LEU A 6 66.82 21.30 -76.38
N LEU A 7 67.08 20.73 -77.60
CA LEU A 7 67.65 21.09 -78.96
C LEU A 7 69.23 21.22 -79.05
N PRO A 8 70.03 21.26 -80.20
CA PRO A 8 69.89 21.64 -81.66
C PRO A 8 70.28 20.53 -82.75
N GLU A 9 71.04 20.59 -83.92
CA GLU A 9 72.16 21.38 -84.59
C GLU A 9 72.35 21.09 -86.18
N ASP A 10 73.38 21.61 -86.93
CA ASP A 10 73.48 21.90 -88.46
C ASP A 10 74.55 21.09 -89.36
N ASP A 11 75.08 21.30 -90.63
CA ASP A 11 75.33 22.38 -91.71
C ASP A 11 75.66 21.86 -93.23
N VAL A 12 76.30 22.60 -94.23
CA VAL A 12 76.22 22.40 -95.78
C VAL A 12 77.50 22.58 -96.77
N SER A 13 77.47 23.12 -98.06
CA SER A 13 78.47 22.92 -99.22
C SER A 13 78.50 23.89 -100.52
N VAL A 14 79.51 23.91 -101.50
CA VAL A 14 79.64 24.78 -102.78
C VAL A 14 80.80 24.45 -103.88
N ALA A 15 80.89 24.95 -105.19
CA ALA A 15 81.87 24.47 -106.30
C ALA A 15 82.15 25.16 -107.79
N GLN A 16 83.40 25.64 -108.24
CA GLN A 16 84.16 26.15 -109.57
C GLN A 16 84.00 27.40 -110.67
N GLU A 17 85.05 28.18 -111.13
CA GLU A 17 85.09 29.41 -112.13
C GLU A 17 86.01 29.42 -113.46
N LEU A 18 86.05 30.11 -114.67
CA LEU A 18 85.56 31.16 -115.74
C LEU A 18 85.67 32.74 -115.91
N LEU A 19 86.50 33.29 -116.83
CA LEU A 19 86.36 34.63 -117.54
C LEU A 19 86.94 34.68 -119.02
N PRO A 20 88.15 35.21 -119.39
CA PRO A 20 88.80 35.21 -120.73
C PRO A 20 88.03 35.01 -122.06
N GLY A 21 86.85 35.60 -122.20
CA GLY A 21 85.96 35.42 -123.35
C GLY A 21 85.10 34.17 -123.20
N LEU A 22 84.28 34.13 -122.14
CA LEU A 22 83.68 32.95 -121.51
C LEU A 22 83.30 31.85 -122.51
N HIS A 23 84.03 30.74 -122.54
CA HIS A 23 83.70 29.64 -123.44
C HIS A 23 83.22 28.42 -122.65
N VAL A 24 81.90 28.33 -122.47
CA VAL A 24 81.19 27.18 -121.87
C VAL A 24 81.00 26.08 -122.93
N THR A 25 81.19 24.82 -122.53
CA THR A 25 80.99 23.61 -123.32
C THR A 25 80.58 22.44 -122.42
N THR A 26 79.84 21.47 -122.96
CA THR A 26 79.58 20.16 -122.33
C THR A 26 80.48 19.08 -122.96
N ASP A 27 80.64 17.93 -122.31
CA ASP A 27 81.43 16.81 -122.85
C ASP A 27 80.64 15.85 -123.76
N GLN A 28 79.31 15.85 -123.68
CA GLN A 28 78.39 15.18 -124.60
C GLN A 28 77.30 16.15 -125.10
N THR A 29 76.52 15.73 -126.11
CA THR A 29 75.40 16.50 -126.69
C THR A 29 74.03 16.09 -126.15
N ASP A 30 73.96 14.92 -125.50
CA ASP A 30 72.76 14.27 -124.98
C ASP A 30 73.20 13.34 -123.82
N TYR A 31 72.40 13.22 -122.77
CA TYR A 31 72.70 12.34 -121.60
C TYR A 31 71.41 11.70 -121.04
N ALA A 32 71.52 10.66 -120.20
CA ALA A 32 70.38 10.03 -119.55
C ALA A 32 70.09 10.58 -118.12
N PRO A 33 68.85 10.45 -117.60
CA PRO A 33 68.52 10.77 -116.21
C PRO A 33 69.45 10.05 -115.21
N GLY A 34 70.06 10.82 -114.30
CA GLY A 34 71.07 10.34 -113.36
C GLY A 34 72.51 10.30 -113.89
N GLU A 35 72.78 10.61 -115.16
CA GLU A 35 74.16 10.79 -115.66
C GLU A 35 74.77 12.13 -115.21
N THR A 36 76.10 12.22 -115.33
CA THR A 36 76.88 13.37 -114.91
C THR A 36 77.37 14.17 -116.12
N VAL A 37 76.80 15.36 -116.32
CA VAL A 37 77.22 16.34 -117.33
C VAL A 37 78.55 16.97 -116.90
N VAL A 38 79.63 16.78 -117.67
CA VAL A 38 80.90 17.48 -117.41
C VAL A 38 80.88 18.81 -118.15
N ILE A 39 80.75 19.89 -117.38
CA ILE A 39 80.78 21.26 -117.88
C ILE A 39 82.24 21.70 -117.90
N LYS A 40 82.72 22.10 -119.08
CA LYS A 40 84.08 22.63 -119.31
C LYS A 40 84.00 24.04 -119.81
N ALA A 41 84.73 24.92 -119.16
CA ALA A 41 84.42 26.34 -119.26
C ALA A 41 85.70 27.19 -119.04
N SER A 42 86.30 27.64 -120.14
CA SER A 42 87.76 27.85 -120.16
C SER A 42 88.23 29.27 -119.85
N GLY A 43 88.89 29.44 -118.70
CA GLY A 43 89.83 30.53 -118.36
C GLY A 43 89.22 31.72 -117.59
N TYR A 44 89.39 31.89 -116.25
CA TYR A 44 89.40 33.21 -115.55
C TYR A 44 90.82 33.81 -115.51
N SER A 45 90.95 34.96 -114.86
CA SER A 45 92.18 35.28 -114.11
C SER A 45 92.39 34.21 -113.01
N PRO A 46 93.49 33.45 -112.98
CA PRO A 46 93.53 32.23 -112.17
C PRO A 46 93.27 32.43 -110.66
N GLY A 47 92.36 31.63 -110.09
CA GLY A 47 92.06 31.52 -108.65
C GLY A 47 90.90 32.37 -108.11
N SER A 48 89.79 32.51 -108.83
CA SER A 48 88.69 33.45 -108.52
C SER A 48 87.30 32.73 -108.50
N THR A 49 86.12 33.39 -108.43
CA THR A 49 84.77 32.75 -108.27
C THR A 49 83.63 33.20 -109.23
N ILE A 50 82.82 32.24 -109.75
CA ILE A 50 81.71 32.34 -110.74
C ILE A 50 80.36 31.83 -110.24
N THR A 51 79.33 32.02 -111.07
CA THR A 51 78.04 31.30 -111.02
C THR A 51 77.76 30.56 -112.32
N PHE A 52 77.36 29.29 -112.26
CA PHE A 52 76.72 28.55 -113.36
C PHE A 52 75.20 28.58 -113.19
N ASN A 53 74.50 28.95 -114.26
CA ASN A 53 73.05 29.00 -114.34
C ASN A 53 72.60 28.01 -115.42
N ILE A 54 71.67 27.12 -115.09
CA ILE A 54 71.08 26.16 -116.03
C ILE A 54 69.57 26.41 -116.04
N ALA A 55 68.97 26.50 -117.23
CA ALA A 55 67.53 26.62 -117.42
C ALA A 55 67.11 25.92 -118.72
N ASP A 56 65.84 25.51 -118.83
CA ASP A 56 65.29 25.03 -120.12
C ASP A 56 65.25 26.16 -121.16
N ASP A 57 65.27 25.82 -122.46
CA ASP A 57 65.26 26.82 -123.54
C ASP A 57 63.85 27.41 -123.74
N PRO A 58 63.59 28.68 -123.36
CA PRO A 58 62.24 29.25 -123.36
C PRO A 58 61.67 29.51 -124.78
N VAL A 59 62.38 29.08 -125.83
CA VAL A 59 61.97 29.13 -127.23
C VAL A 59 61.53 27.75 -127.76
N ALA A 60 61.88 26.66 -127.06
CA ALA A 60 61.54 25.29 -127.39
C ALA A 60 61.24 24.43 -126.13
N PRO A 61 60.31 24.85 -125.26
CA PRO A 61 60.05 24.19 -123.99
C PRO A 61 59.51 22.76 -124.14
N GLY A 62 59.67 21.97 -123.07
CA GLY A 62 59.11 20.62 -122.91
C GLY A 62 57.58 20.56 -122.86
N ASP A 63 57.05 19.39 -122.49
CA ASP A 63 55.61 19.07 -122.48
C ASP A 63 54.76 20.04 -121.62
N ASP A 64 55.34 20.50 -120.50
CA ASP A 64 54.63 21.21 -119.42
C ASP A 64 54.42 22.74 -119.64
N ASN A 65 55.19 23.40 -120.50
CA ASN A 65 55.28 24.87 -120.64
C ASN A 65 55.68 25.64 -119.37
N GLU A 66 56.32 25.01 -118.37
CA GLU A 66 56.93 25.75 -117.26
C GLU A 66 58.26 26.41 -117.72
N THR A 67 58.92 27.16 -116.85
CA THR A 67 60.25 27.74 -117.15
C THR A 67 61.20 27.33 -116.03
N ASP A 68 61.66 26.08 -116.09
CA ASP A 68 62.50 25.51 -115.05
C ASP A 68 63.90 26.12 -115.07
N ILE A 69 64.17 26.90 -114.03
CA ILE A 69 65.47 27.49 -113.72
C ILE A 69 66.05 26.69 -112.56
N TYR A 70 67.04 25.85 -112.84
CA TYR A 70 67.76 25.10 -111.82
C TYR A 70 68.56 26.07 -110.94
N SER A 71 68.56 25.83 -109.63
CA SER A 71 69.32 26.63 -108.65
C SER A 71 70.77 26.85 -109.09
N PRO A 72 71.21 28.09 -109.37
CA PRO A 72 72.56 28.35 -109.84
C PRO A 72 73.60 27.94 -108.80
N PHE A 73 74.70 27.31 -109.24
CA PHE A 73 75.78 26.90 -108.34
C PHE A 73 77.02 27.79 -108.47
N THR A 74 77.57 28.22 -107.32
CA THR A 74 78.64 29.23 -107.22
C THR A 74 79.95 28.69 -106.66
N ALA A 75 81.06 29.24 -107.11
CA ALA A 75 82.03 28.32 -107.68
C ALA A 75 83.46 28.87 -107.91
N THR A 76 84.58 28.27 -107.42
CA THR A 76 85.97 28.83 -107.48
C THR A 76 87.04 28.04 -108.30
N ASP A 77 87.82 28.70 -109.19
CA ASP A 77 88.98 28.14 -109.95
C ASP A 77 90.15 27.70 -109.05
N GLY A 78 90.71 26.50 -109.24
CA GLY A 78 91.69 25.90 -108.33
C GLY A 78 91.21 25.70 -106.90
N GLY A 79 89.90 25.84 -106.67
CA GLY A 79 89.24 25.75 -105.38
C GLY A 79 88.37 24.51 -105.25
N ILE A 80 87.44 24.53 -104.29
CA ILE A 80 86.45 23.47 -104.17
C ILE A 80 85.52 23.51 -105.40
N GLY A 81 85.20 22.34 -105.93
CA GLY A 81 84.42 22.14 -107.16
C GLY A 81 85.23 21.94 -108.42
N ASP A 82 86.52 22.27 -108.37
CA ASP A 82 87.47 22.01 -109.43
C ASP A 82 87.80 20.51 -109.50
N LEU A 83 87.48 19.87 -110.63
CA LEU A 83 87.80 18.46 -110.85
C LEU A 83 89.22 18.27 -111.44
N ASP A 84 89.90 19.33 -111.90
CA ASP A 84 91.34 19.28 -112.20
C ASP A 84 92.20 19.77 -111.01
N GLY A 85 91.65 20.71 -110.23
CA GLY A 85 92.18 21.18 -108.94
C GLY A 85 93.26 22.25 -109.04
N ILE A 86 93.47 22.88 -110.20
CA ILE A 86 94.61 23.74 -110.48
C ILE A 86 94.12 25.12 -110.90
N ALA A 87 94.40 26.15 -110.09
CA ALA A 87 94.15 27.55 -110.44
C ALA A 87 94.93 27.94 -111.70
N ASN A 88 94.29 27.77 -112.85
CA ASN A 88 94.82 27.98 -114.19
C ASN A 88 93.86 28.82 -115.05
N GLY A 89 92.67 29.09 -114.51
CA GLY A 89 91.53 29.72 -115.14
C GLY A 89 90.50 28.74 -115.70
N GLN A 90 90.87 27.51 -116.07
CA GLN A 90 89.94 26.58 -116.73
C GLN A 90 89.09 25.78 -115.74
N ILE A 91 87.79 25.76 -116.01
CA ILE A 91 86.84 24.80 -115.44
C ILE A 91 87.01 23.40 -115.98
N VAL A 92 86.92 22.44 -115.05
CA VAL A 92 86.21 21.17 -115.26
C VAL A 92 85.34 20.92 -114.03
N THR A 93 84.02 21.09 -114.15
CA THR A 93 83.06 20.82 -113.07
C THR A 93 81.89 19.97 -113.58
N THR A 94 80.99 19.55 -112.70
CA THR A 94 79.92 18.60 -113.05
C THR A 94 78.58 18.93 -112.44
N TRP A 95 77.54 18.77 -113.26
CA TRP A 95 76.14 18.72 -112.85
C TRP A 95 75.59 17.31 -113.07
N ILE A 96 74.57 16.90 -112.32
CA ILE A 96 73.92 15.58 -112.49
C ILE A 96 72.52 15.81 -113.00
N VAL A 97 72.16 15.12 -114.08
CA VAL A 97 70.80 15.13 -114.64
C VAL A 97 69.86 14.55 -113.58
N PRO A 98 68.80 15.26 -113.15
CA PRO A 98 67.85 14.71 -112.20
C PRO A 98 67.29 13.37 -112.68
N ALA A 99 67.27 12.38 -111.79
CA ALA A 99 66.66 11.09 -112.06
C ALA A 99 65.18 11.13 -111.61
N ASP A 100 64.28 11.61 -112.47
CA ASP A 100 62.85 11.54 -112.19
C ASP A 100 62.27 10.14 -112.42
N ASN A 101 61.35 9.78 -111.52
CA ASN A 101 60.22 8.89 -111.74
C ASN A 101 59.34 8.95 -110.48
N ASN A 102 58.25 9.73 -110.51
CA ASN A 102 56.88 9.17 -110.37
C ASN A 102 55.72 10.21 -110.33
N GLY A 103 55.95 11.51 -110.60
CA GLY A 103 54.88 12.43 -110.97
C GLY A 103 53.76 12.67 -109.94
N THR A 104 54.09 13.22 -108.76
CA THR A 104 53.11 13.94 -107.92
C THR A 104 53.66 15.31 -107.55
N GLY A 105 53.24 16.33 -108.31
CA GLY A 105 53.99 17.58 -108.41
C GLY A 105 53.92 18.53 -107.21
N SER A 106 55.09 19.01 -106.78
CA SER A 106 55.32 20.43 -106.45
C SER A 106 56.81 20.79 -106.40
N GLY A 107 57.37 21.32 -107.49
CA GLY A 107 58.61 22.11 -107.44
C GLY A 107 59.97 21.39 -107.58
N THR A 108 60.04 20.29 -108.32
CA THR A 108 61.31 19.75 -108.85
C THR A 108 61.14 19.29 -110.30
N PRO A 109 62.12 19.51 -111.21
CA PRO A 109 61.90 19.41 -112.66
C PRO A 109 61.59 18.02 -113.24
N ASP A 110 60.75 18.00 -114.28
CA ASP A 110 60.70 16.94 -115.30
C ASP A 110 61.92 17.07 -116.24
N ALA A 111 62.22 16.05 -117.05
CA ALA A 111 63.37 16.02 -117.94
C ALA A 111 63.16 15.22 -119.24
N LEU A 112 61.93 14.83 -119.60
CA LEU A 112 61.68 13.99 -120.77
C LEU A 112 61.85 14.74 -122.11
N ASN A 113 63.05 14.70 -122.71
CA ASN A 113 63.46 15.40 -123.95
C ASN A 113 63.63 16.94 -123.82
N ALA A 114 63.93 17.45 -122.63
CA ALA A 114 64.20 18.89 -122.41
C ALA A 114 65.51 19.36 -123.10
N THR A 115 65.63 20.67 -123.36
CA THR A 115 66.78 21.29 -124.05
C THR A 115 67.37 22.43 -123.21
N LEU A 116 68.42 22.16 -122.45
CA LEU A 116 68.92 23.11 -121.46
C LEU A 116 69.95 24.09 -122.02
N ASN A 117 69.74 25.38 -121.71
CA ASN A 117 70.72 26.46 -121.85
C ASN A 117 71.59 26.55 -120.58
N LEU A 118 72.91 26.45 -120.74
CA LEU A 118 73.90 26.66 -119.69
C LEU A 118 74.61 28.00 -119.90
N ASN A 119 74.44 28.94 -118.97
CA ASN A 119 75.15 30.23 -118.94
C ASN A 119 76.08 30.32 -117.73
N ALA A 120 77.23 30.96 -117.88
CA ALA A 120 78.18 31.21 -116.78
C ALA A 120 78.43 32.71 -116.65
N THR A 121 78.51 33.24 -115.42
CA THR A 121 78.52 34.70 -115.17
C THR A 121 79.55 35.12 -114.13
N GLY A 122 80.34 36.17 -114.43
CA GLY A 122 81.51 36.57 -113.64
C GLY A 122 81.61 38.03 -113.19
N ASN A 123 82.54 38.27 -112.26
CA ASN A 123 82.61 39.51 -111.47
C ASN A 123 83.24 40.70 -112.23
N GLY A 124 82.48 41.27 -113.16
CA GLY A 124 82.74 42.56 -113.83
C GLY A 124 82.92 42.41 -115.34
N ALA A 125 82.08 43.08 -116.15
CA ALA A 125 82.24 44.53 -116.32
C ALA A 125 81.12 45.44 -115.77
N ASP A 126 79.85 45.03 -115.78
CA ASP A 126 78.73 45.88 -115.32
C ASP A 126 77.78 45.24 -114.27
N GLY A 127 77.71 43.91 -114.19
CA GLY A 127 76.91 43.18 -113.21
C GLY A 127 75.42 43.09 -113.55
N LEU A 128 75.05 43.15 -114.84
CA LEU A 128 73.70 42.93 -115.34
C LEU A 128 73.59 41.58 -116.07
N TRP A 129 72.38 41.02 -116.13
CA TRP A 129 72.09 39.80 -116.89
C TRP A 129 71.69 40.13 -118.33
N GLY A 130 72.19 39.37 -119.31
CA GLY A 130 71.74 39.43 -120.70
C GLY A 130 72.41 40.51 -121.54
N THR A 131 73.66 40.87 -121.22
CA THR A 131 74.51 41.78 -121.99
C THR A 131 75.36 41.03 -123.04
N GLU A 132 76.01 41.76 -123.95
CA GLU A 132 76.77 41.16 -125.08
C GLU A 132 78.08 40.44 -124.66
N ASP A 133 78.34 40.28 -123.36
CA ASP A 133 79.49 39.57 -122.77
C ASP A 133 79.14 38.25 -122.04
N ASP A 134 77.86 37.91 -121.88
CA ASP A 134 77.39 36.57 -121.48
C ASP A 134 77.61 35.54 -122.62
N GLN A 135 77.89 34.26 -122.31
CA GLN A 135 78.02 33.19 -123.32
C GLN A 135 77.42 31.85 -122.87
N ILE A 136 76.67 31.23 -123.79
CA ILE A 136 75.72 30.14 -123.53
C ILE A 136 76.11 28.87 -124.32
N ALA A 137 75.89 27.69 -123.74
CA ALA A 137 75.98 26.38 -124.40
C ALA A 137 74.67 25.57 -124.22
N THR A 138 74.42 24.57 -125.10
CA THR A 138 73.12 23.86 -125.20
C THR A 138 73.26 22.34 -125.28
N THR A 139 72.42 21.57 -124.58
CA THR A 139 72.40 20.08 -124.58
C THR A 139 71.00 19.50 -124.29
N THR A 140 70.75 18.23 -124.63
CA THR A 140 69.46 17.52 -124.40
C THR A 140 69.57 16.32 -123.45
N PHE A 141 68.42 15.69 -123.10
CA PHE A 141 68.35 14.51 -122.21
C PHE A 141 67.26 13.48 -122.60
N THR A 142 67.54 12.17 -122.49
CA THR A 142 66.60 11.08 -122.88
C THR A 142 66.71 9.81 -121.99
N ASP A 143 65.59 9.12 -121.68
CA ASP A 143 65.54 7.83 -120.95
C ASP A 143 65.44 6.61 -121.90
N GLY A 144 65.50 5.36 -121.38
CA GLY A 144 65.38 4.18 -122.26
C GLY A 144 65.47 2.80 -121.59
N ASN A 145 64.33 2.16 -121.34
CA ASN A 145 64.21 0.81 -120.79
C ASN A 145 63.11 -0.01 -121.54
N PRO A 146 63.36 -1.24 -122.02
CA PRO A 146 62.35 -2.02 -122.73
C PRO A 146 61.16 -2.47 -121.86
N SER A 147 59.95 -2.33 -122.38
CA SER A 147 58.69 -2.58 -121.67
C SER A 147 58.35 -4.08 -121.53
N LEU A 148 58.16 -4.54 -120.30
CA LEU A 148 57.37 -5.74 -119.98
C LEU A 148 55.91 -5.32 -119.70
N THR A 149 54.96 -5.87 -120.45
CA THR A 149 53.54 -5.50 -120.29
C THR A 149 52.87 -6.35 -119.20
N LEU A 150 52.34 -5.68 -118.18
CA LEU A 150 51.43 -6.26 -117.18
C LEU A 150 50.06 -5.60 -117.34
N ASN A 151 49.07 -6.32 -117.85
CA ASN A 151 47.74 -5.78 -118.06
C ASN A 151 46.87 -5.90 -116.79
N GLN A 152 46.67 -4.78 -116.10
CA GLN A 152 45.54 -4.63 -115.18
C GLN A 152 44.36 -4.07 -116.00
N TRP A 153 43.45 -4.94 -116.45
CA TRP A 153 42.42 -4.57 -117.43
C TRP A 153 41.33 -3.67 -116.85
N GLU A 154 41.29 -2.43 -117.35
CA GLU A 154 40.22 -1.48 -117.03
C GLU A 154 39.23 -1.30 -118.19
N THR A 155 37.93 -1.43 -117.86
CA THR A 155 36.75 -1.41 -118.75
C THR A 155 36.51 -2.74 -119.52
N LYS A 156 35.27 -3.16 -119.82
CA LYS A 156 33.95 -2.55 -119.55
C LYS A 156 32.82 -3.60 -119.44
N THR A 157 32.07 -3.60 -118.34
CA THR A 157 30.68 -4.10 -118.30
C THR A 157 29.83 -3.15 -117.46
N ASP A 158 28.50 -3.18 -117.59
CA ASP A 158 27.60 -2.21 -116.92
C ASP A 158 27.49 -2.40 -115.39
N GLN A 159 28.23 -3.36 -114.81
CA GLN A 159 28.28 -3.64 -113.37
C GLN A 159 29.71 -3.67 -112.80
N TRP A 160 30.74 -3.97 -113.61
CA TRP A 160 32.14 -4.03 -113.20
C TRP A 160 33.04 -3.25 -114.16
N ALA A 161 33.94 -2.42 -113.62
CA ALA A 161 34.89 -1.57 -114.34
C ALA A 161 36.23 -1.56 -113.60
N GLY A 162 37.37 -1.49 -114.29
CA GLY A 162 38.69 -1.55 -113.64
C GLY A 162 39.14 -2.95 -113.13
N GLY A 163 38.36 -4.00 -113.40
CA GLY A 163 38.40 -5.24 -112.59
C GLY A 163 37.89 -5.03 -111.15
N GLN A 164 37.33 -3.85 -110.87
CA GLN A 164 36.89 -3.38 -109.56
C GLN A 164 35.35 -3.33 -109.54
N ALA A 165 34.77 -3.44 -108.36
CA ALA A 165 33.35 -3.16 -108.18
C ALA A 165 33.11 -1.64 -108.24
N ASN A 166 32.04 -1.20 -108.90
CA ASN A 166 31.68 0.21 -108.88
C ASN A 166 31.12 0.61 -107.50
N ALA A 167 31.29 1.89 -107.15
CA ALA A 167 30.96 2.45 -105.83
C ALA A 167 29.48 2.36 -105.41
N ASN A 168 28.58 1.84 -106.25
CA ASN A 168 27.15 1.70 -105.98
C ASN A 168 26.67 0.24 -105.89
N GLN A 169 27.52 -0.79 -106.13
CA GLN A 169 27.03 -2.16 -106.40
C GLN A 169 27.75 -3.33 -105.71
N ALA A 170 28.80 -3.09 -104.91
CA ALA A 170 29.33 -4.11 -103.99
C ALA A 170 29.49 -3.54 -102.57
N THR A 171 28.53 -3.89 -101.72
CA THR A 171 28.57 -3.66 -100.27
C THR A 171 29.10 -4.92 -99.60
N TYR A 172 30.20 -4.77 -98.85
CA TYR A 172 30.83 -5.86 -98.11
C TYR A 172 30.57 -5.70 -96.61
N LEU A 173 30.48 -6.81 -95.89
CA LEU A 173 30.47 -6.81 -94.43
C LEU A 173 31.90 -6.91 -93.88
N GLU A 174 32.14 -6.35 -92.70
CA GLU A 174 33.40 -6.61 -91.99
C GLU A 174 33.60 -8.12 -91.80
N GLY A 175 34.79 -8.63 -92.11
CA GLY A 175 35.09 -10.06 -92.10
C GLY A 175 34.80 -10.82 -93.40
N ASP A 176 34.10 -10.24 -94.40
CA ASP A 176 33.97 -10.85 -95.73
C ASP A 176 35.35 -10.95 -96.44
N VAL A 177 35.48 -11.91 -97.36
CA VAL A 177 36.68 -12.11 -98.21
C VAL A 177 36.44 -11.53 -99.59
N VAL A 178 37.28 -10.56 -99.96
CA VAL A 178 37.17 -9.78 -101.22
C VAL A 178 38.07 -10.40 -102.30
N PRO A 179 37.56 -10.72 -103.50
CA PRO A 179 38.33 -11.34 -104.58
C PRO A 179 39.17 -10.35 -105.40
N PHE A 180 40.31 -10.82 -105.90
CA PHE A 180 41.27 -10.08 -106.74
C PHE A 180 41.87 -10.99 -107.84
N SER A 181 42.44 -10.39 -108.88
CA SER A 181 43.07 -11.08 -110.03
C SER A 181 44.23 -10.29 -110.65
N LEU A 182 45.11 -10.99 -111.38
CA LEU A 182 46.29 -10.46 -112.07
C LEU A 182 46.53 -11.20 -113.40
N GLU A 183 46.76 -10.48 -114.50
CA GLU A 183 47.28 -11.02 -115.78
C GLU A 183 48.72 -10.54 -115.99
N ALA A 184 49.62 -11.41 -116.45
CA ALA A 184 50.97 -11.08 -116.88
C ALA A 184 51.27 -11.64 -118.28
N SER A 185 51.87 -10.82 -119.14
CA SER A 185 52.12 -11.10 -120.56
C SER A 185 53.60 -10.94 -120.96
N ASN A 186 53.95 -11.26 -122.21
CA ASN A 186 55.32 -11.24 -122.75
C ASN A 186 56.31 -12.13 -121.96
N LEU A 187 55.82 -13.22 -121.36
CA LEU A 187 56.61 -14.10 -120.50
C LEU A 187 57.38 -15.17 -121.30
N THR A 188 58.51 -15.61 -120.75
CA THR A 188 59.28 -16.76 -121.27
C THR A 188 58.94 -18.02 -120.49
N VAL A 189 58.47 -19.07 -121.17
CA VAL A 189 58.11 -20.37 -120.57
C VAL A 189 59.25 -20.94 -119.72
N GLY A 190 58.95 -21.39 -118.51
CA GLY A 190 59.93 -21.96 -117.58
C GLY A 190 60.92 -20.94 -116.94
N THR A 191 60.81 -19.65 -117.24
CA THR A 191 61.51 -18.59 -116.51
C THR A 191 60.75 -18.22 -115.24
N THR A 192 61.43 -18.14 -114.10
CA THR A 192 60.79 -17.76 -112.83
C THR A 192 60.55 -16.26 -112.76
N TYR A 193 59.29 -15.89 -112.66
CA TYR A 193 58.85 -14.51 -112.42
C TYR A 193 58.43 -14.31 -110.96
N GLY A 194 58.64 -13.09 -110.46
CA GLY A 194 58.28 -12.68 -109.09
C GLY A 194 57.40 -11.45 -109.10
N VAL A 195 56.37 -11.45 -108.26
CA VAL A 195 55.40 -10.37 -108.07
C VAL A 195 55.09 -10.27 -106.57
N ARG A 196 55.24 -9.09 -105.96
CA ARG A 196 54.79 -8.87 -104.57
C ARG A 196 53.39 -8.27 -104.55
N ILE A 197 52.50 -8.85 -103.75
CA ILE A 197 51.19 -8.28 -103.40
C ILE A 197 51.30 -7.64 -102.01
N ASN A 198 50.95 -6.36 -101.89
CA ASN A 198 50.90 -5.64 -100.60
C ASN A 198 49.48 -5.70 -100.04
N LEU A 199 49.35 -6.20 -98.82
CA LEU A 199 48.06 -6.49 -98.18
C LEU A 199 47.59 -5.31 -97.30
N ASP A 200 48.53 -4.62 -96.64
CA ASP A 200 48.25 -3.36 -95.95
C ASP A 200 48.42 -2.18 -96.91
N THR A 201 47.33 -1.47 -97.22
CA THR A 201 47.39 -0.09 -97.73
C THR A 201 46.90 0.87 -96.65
N TYR A 202 47.63 0.91 -95.54
CA TYR A 202 47.48 1.92 -94.50
C TYR A 202 47.77 3.30 -95.09
N GLN A 203 46.75 4.16 -95.18
CA GLN A 203 46.99 5.59 -95.27
C GLN A 203 47.53 6.07 -93.93
N SER A 204 48.60 6.85 -93.96
CA SER A 204 49.06 7.55 -92.78
C SER A 204 47.92 8.38 -92.18
N ASN A 205 47.78 8.31 -90.86
CA ASN A 205 46.86 9.11 -90.05
C ASN A 205 45.38 8.61 -89.99
N THR A 206 45.08 7.34 -90.30
CA THR A 206 43.72 6.75 -90.09
C THR A 206 43.72 5.50 -89.23
N ASP A 207 42.83 5.40 -88.22
CA ASP A 207 42.68 4.26 -87.29
C ASP A 207 41.89 3.05 -87.85
N ALA A 208 41.95 2.88 -89.18
CA ALA A 208 41.16 1.92 -89.93
C ALA A 208 41.99 0.74 -90.43
N GLY A 209 41.48 -0.48 -90.24
CA GLY A 209 42.13 -1.69 -90.72
C GLY A 209 41.54 -2.13 -92.05
N GLY A 210 42.33 -2.10 -93.13
CA GLY A 210 41.87 -2.50 -94.47
C GLY A 210 41.71 -4.01 -94.63
N PHE A 211 42.61 -4.64 -95.37
CA PHE A 211 42.72 -6.09 -95.43
C PHE A 211 43.68 -6.60 -94.35
N LEU A 212 43.42 -7.79 -93.82
CA LEU A 212 44.21 -8.36 -92.72
C LEU A 212 45.23 -9.41 -93.21
N TYR A 213 44.81 -10.27 -94.13
CA TYR A 213 45.61 -11.35 -94.71
C TYR A 213 44.99 -11.84 -96.03
N LEU A 214 45.78 -12.63 -96.78
CA LEU A 214 45.28 -13.43 -97.91
C LEU A 214 44.33 -14.53 -97.40
N ASP A 215 43.19 -14.71 -98.04
CA ASP A 215 42.25 -15.81 -97.76
C ASP A 215 41.78 -16.47 -99.07
N THR A 216 41.04 -17.56 -98.97
CA THR A 216 40.60 -18.38 -100.10
C THR A 216 39.65 -17.60 -101.00
N TYR A 217 39.92 -17.56 -102.30
CA TYR A 217 39.09 -16.85 -103.28
C TYR A 217 37.62 -17.29 -103.21
N SER A 218 36.72 -16.37 -102.88
CA SER A 218 35.31 -16.67 -102.62
C SER A 218 34.43 -16.49 -103.88
N LYS A 219 34.19 -17.59 -104.59
CA LYS A 219 33.34 -17.65 -105.80
C LYS A 219 31.86 -17.29 -105.57
N SER A 220 31.41 -17.15 -104.33
CA SER A 220 30.05 -16.66 -104.00
C SER A 220 29.96 -15.13 -103.92
N ILE A 221 31.09 -14.43 -103.90
CA ILE A 221 31.16 -12.97 -103.72
C ILE A 221 31.48 -12.24 -105.05
N ALA A 222 32.04 -12.93 -106.06
CA ALA A 222 32.12 -12.43 -107.44
C ALA A 222 32.10 -13.56 -108.49
N PRO A 223 31.44 -13.34 -109.65
CA PRO A 223 31.55 -14.23 -110.82
C PRO A 223 32.89 -14.04 -111.55
N ILE A 224 33.33 -15.05 -112.30
CA ILE A 224 34.55 -14.98 -113.13
C ILE A 224 34.25 -14.20 -114.43
N PRO A 225 34.95 -13.09 -114.75
CA PRO A 225 34.75 -12.36 -116.01
C PRO A 225 35.60 -12.96 -117.14
N ASP A 226 34.97 -13.70 -118.06
CA ASP A 226 35.58 -14.24 -119.28
C ASP A 226 35.71 -13.14 -120.36
N ASN A 227 36.68 -12.23 -120.18
CA ASN A 227 36.80 -11.00 -120.97
C ASN A 227 38.23 -10.66 -121.45
N PHE A 228 39.25 -11.48 -121.17
CA PHE A 228 40.61 -11.27 -121.70
C PHE A 228 40.62 -11.52 -123.22
N SER A 229 40.85 -10.47 -124.02
CA SER A 229 40.55 -10.50 -125.47
C SER A 229 41.59 -11.22 -126.36
N HIS A 230 42.24 -12.26 -125.86
CA HIS A 230 43.05 -13.19 -126.66
C HIS A 230 42.19 -14.38 -127.12
N ALA A 231 41.83 -14.36 -128.41
CA ALA A 231 40.85 -15.29 -128.96
C ALA A 231 41.35 -16.75 -128.99
N ALA A 232 40.85 -17.55 -128.04
CA ALA A 232 40.86 -19.01 -127.97
C ALA A 232 42.23 -19.72 -127.78
N SER A 233 42.63 -19.91 -126.51
CA SER A 233 43.14 -21.22 -126.01
C SER A 233 43.33 -21.34 -124.48
N LEU A 234 43.09 -20.29 -123.68
CA LEU A 234 43.29 -20.33 -122.22
C LEU A 234 42.38 -21.37 -121.51
N ALA A 235 42.94 -22.07 -120.53
CA ALA A 235 42.21 -23.05 -119.72
C ALA A 235 41.46 -22.39 -118.55
N SER A 236 40.25 -22.86 -118.24
CA SER A 236 39.45 -22.30 -117.13
C SER A 236 40.22 -22.41 -115.79
N PRO A 237 40.26 -21.33 -114.98
CA PRO A 237 41.18 -21.25 -113.84
C PRO A 237 40.88 -22.29 -112.76
N THR A 238 41.83 -23.20 -112.55
CA THR A 238 41.79 -24.27 -111.55
C THR A 238 42.42 -23.82 -110.24
N PRO A 239 41.98 -24.33 -109.07
CA PRO A 239 42.71 -24.10 -107.83
C PRO A 239 44.07 -24.80 -107.90
N ASP A 240 45.16 -24.12 -107.57
CA ASP A 240 46.49 -24.73 -107.55
C ASP A 240 46.60 -25.70 -106.37
N SER A 241 46.51 -27.00 -106.67
CA SER A 241 46.55 -28.06 -105.67
C SER A 241 47.95 -28.33 -105.08
N ASN A 242 48.99 -27.66 -105.59
CA ASN A 242 50.37 -27.86 -105.15
C ASN A 242 50.78 -26.90 -104.03
N PHE A 243 50.00 -25.83 -103.82
CA PHE A 243 50.34 -24.79 -102.86
C PHE A 243 49.61 -24.95 -101.52
N THR A 244 50.36 -24.77 -100.42
CA THR A 244 49.81 -24.67 -99.06
C THR A 244 50.39 -23.43 -98.39
N PHE A 245 49.56 -22.41 -98.21
CA PHE A 245 49.93 -21.19 -97.48
C PHE A 245 50.15 -21.47 -95.99
N THR A 246 51.02 -20.69 -95.35
CA THR A 246 51.18 -20.70 -93.88
C THR A 246 51.66 -19.32 -93.40
N ASP A 247 50.74 -18.49 -92.89
CA ASP A 247 51.11 -17.31 -92.10
C ASP A 247 51.50 -17.79 -90.69
N PRO A 248 52.71 -17.45 -90.18
CA PRO A 248 53.08 -17.74 -88.78
C PRO A 248 52.10 -17.18 -87.74
N SER A 249 51.33 -16.17 -88.12
CA SER A 249 50.33 -15.47 -87.30
C SER A 249 48.92 -16.08 -87.38
N TYR A 250 48.65 -16.95 -88.36
CA TYR A 250 47.28 -17.42 -88.64
C TYR A 250 47.22 -18.91 -89.01
N THR A 251 46.79 -19.75 -88.06
CA THR A 251 46.73 -21.21 -88.20
C THR A 251 45.49 -21.69 -88.95
N ASN A 252 45.37 -21.35 -90.25
CA ASN A 252 44.32 -21.89 -91.13
C ASN A 252 44.92 -22.52 -92.41
N PRO A 253 45.21 -23.84 -92.43
CA PRO A 253 45.84 -24.50 -93.57
C PRO A 253 44.83 -24.81 -94.68
N GLY A 254 44.98 -24.18 -95.85
CA GLY A 254 44.17 -24.54 -97.03
C GLY A 254 43.92 -23.45 -98.07
N LEU A 255 44.57 -22.28 -98.00
CA LEU A 255 44.35 -21.22 -98.99
C LEU A 255 44.71 -21.70 -100.41
N GLN A 256 43.76 -21.56 -101.34
CA GLN A 256 43.94 -21.87 -102.75
C GLN A 256 43.88 -20.58 -103.58
N PHE A 257 44.98 -20.31 -104.30
CA PHE A 257 44.96 -19.46 -105.48
C PHE A 257 44.25 -20.22 -106.61
N TYR A 258 43.49 -19.52 -107.44
CA TYR A 258 43.06 -20.06 -108.73
C TYR A 258 44.00 -19.50 -109.81
N VAL A 259 44.41 -20.34 -110.76
CA VAL A 259 45.46 -20.01 -111.73
C VAL A 259 45.13 -20.53 -113.13
N ALA A 260 45.63 -19.84 -114.16
CA ALA A 260 45.64 -20.30 -115.55
C ALA A 260 47.00 -20.00 -116.22
N ASN A 261 47.44 -20.92 -117.10
CA ASN A 261 48.70 -20.91 -117.86
C ASN A 261 50.03 -20.71 -117.11
N ALA A 262 50.00 -20.63 -115.77
CA ALA A 262 51.17 -20.70 -114.89
C ALA A 262 50.92 -21.62 -113.69
N ASN A 263 52.02 -22.16 -113.14
CA ASN A 263 52.04 -22.79 -111.82
C ASN A 263 52.61 -21.78 -110.81
N VAL A 264 51.98 -21.64 -109.63
CA VAL A 264 52.57 -20.87 -108.53
C VAL A 264 53.59 -21.73 -107.80
N LEU A 265 54.85 -21.31 -107.85
CA LEU A 265 55.97 -22.06 -107.26
C LEU A 265 56.07 -21.86 -105.75
N SER A 266 55.82 -20.62 -105.29
CA SER A 266 55.68 -20.30 -103.87
C SER A 266 55.02 -18.94 -103.70
N VAL A 267 54.30 -18.76 -102.59
CA VAL A 267 53.95 -17.44 -102.08
C VAL A 267 54.63 -17.27 -100.72
N THR A 268 55.66 -16.43 -100.67
CA THR A 268 56.39 -16.16 -99.43
C THR A 268 55.79 -14.94 -98.74
N TYR A 269 55.06 -15.16 -97.65
CA TYR A 269 54.60 -14.08 -96.79
C TYR A 269 55.79 -13.41 -96.08
N ARG A 270 55.81 -12.08 -96.05
CA ARG A 270 56.81 -11.27 -95.34
C ARG A 270 56.15 -10.11 -94.64
N LEU A 271 56.84 -9.62 -93.61
CA LEU A 271 56.55 -8.36 -92.96
C LEU A 271 57.71 -7.39 -93.23
N SER A 272 57.43 -6.10 -93.35
CA SER A 272 58.45 -5.05 -93.39
C SER A 272 59.28 -5.00 -92.08
N PRO A 273 60.51 -4.46 -92.11
CA PRO A 273 61.37 -4.39 -90.91
C PRO A 273 60.81 -3.55 -89.74
N ASP A 274 59.86 -2.65 -90.02
CA ASP A 274 59.13 -1.86 -89.02
C ASP A 274 57.90 -2.60 -88.42
N GLY A 275 57.51 -3.74 -89.01
CA GLY A 275 56.33 -4.52 -88.62
C GLY A 275 55.00 -4.03 -89.20
N LEU A 276 54.99 -2.97 -90.03
CA LEU A 276 53.78 -2.21 -90.38
C LEU A 276 53.18 -2.52 -91.76
N ARG A 277 53.85 -3.32 -92.60
CA ARG A 277 53.40 -3.66 -93.96
C ARG A 277 53.58 -5.14 -94.25
N ARG A 278 52.48 -5.81 -94.59
CA ARG A 278 52.39 -7.22 -94.97
C ARG A 278 52.50 -7.38 -96.48
N TYR A 279 53.35 -8.32 -96.87
CA TYR A 279 53.69 -8.60 -98.26
C TYR A 279 53.51 -10.09 -98.55
N ALA A 280 53.04 -10.41 -99.75
CA ALA A 280 53.02 -11.76 -100.28
C ALA A 280 53.82 -11.81 -101.59
N ASP A 281 55.05 -12.33 -101.52
CA ASP A 281 55.90 -12.54 -102.70
C ASP A 281 55.43 -13.79 -103.44
N VAL A 282 54.57 -13.61 -104.45
CA VAL A 282 54.13 -14.65 -105.38
C VAL A 282 55.24 -14.89 -106.41
N THR A 283 55.68 -16.13 -106.52
CA THR A 283 56.62 -16.57 -107.56
C THR A 283 55.96 -17.63 -108.42
N PHE A 284 56.11 -17.52 -109.74
CA PHE A 284 55.43 -18.40 -110.69
C PHE A 284 56.28 -18.66 -111.93
N GLN A 285 55.92 -19.69 -112.67
CA GLN A 285 56.44 -19.98 -114.00
C GLN A 285 55.28 -20.14 -114.96
N ALA A 286 55.31 -19.42 -116.08
CA ALA A 286 54.43 -19.69 -117.22
C ALA A 286 54.80 -21.06 -117.81
N ILE A 287 53.79 -21.92 -118.02
CA ILE A 287 54.00 -23.34 -118.37
C ILE A 287 53.74 -23.65 -119.86
N ALA A 288 53.10 -22.75 -120.60
CA ALA A 288 52.86 -22.86 -122.03
C ALA A 288 52.89 -21.48 -122.71
N PRO A 289 53.31 -21.39 -123.98
CA PRO A 289 53.14 -20.18 -124.80
C PRO A 289 51.76 -20.16 -125.45
N ASN A 290 51.30 -18.97 -125.84
CA ASN A 290 50.07 -18.78 -126.61
C ASN A 290 50.30 -19.18 -128.09
N GLU A 291 49.27 -19.74 -128.74
CA GLU A 291 49.47 -20.51 -129.99
C GLU A 291 49.76 -19.67 -131.26
N ASN A 292 49.78 -18.33 -131.20
CA ASN A 292 49.80 -17.47 -132.41
C ASN A 292 50.94 -16.42 -132.48
N ASP A 293 51.68 -16.20 -131.40
CA ASP A 293 52.77 -15.20 -131.29
C ASP A 293 54.08 -15.81 -130.75
N GLY A 294 53.97 -16.80 -129.87
CA GLY A 294 55.11 -17.46 -129.20
C GLY A 294 55.45 -16.86 -127.83
N GLU A 295 54.67 -15.90 -127.34
CA GLU A 295 54.79 -15.33 -126.00
C GLU A 295 53.97 -16.15 -124.99
N ALA A 296 54.34 -16.15 -123.71
CA ALA A 296 53.56 -16.82 -122.67
C ALA A 296 52.80 -15.81 -121.78
N THR A 297 51.68 -16.27 -121.24
CA THR A 297 50.81 -15.51 -120.33
C THR A 297 50.54 -16.28 -119.04
N ALA A 298 50.12 -15.57 -118.00
CA ALA A 298 49.78 -16.13 -116.70
C ALA A 298 48.64 -15.34 -116.04
N GLU A 299 47.62 -16.05 -115.53
CA GLU A 299 46.57 -15.46 -114.69
C GLU A 299 46.61 -16.03 -113.27
N ILE A 300 46.44 -15.17 -112.26
CA ILE A 300 46.47 -15.54 -110.83
C ILE A 300 45.34 -14.81 -110.08
N TYR A 301 44.55 -15.55 -109.31
CA TYR A 301 43.38 -15.06 -108.57
C TYR A 301 43.48 -15.40 -107.07
N TRP A 302 43.14 -14.45 -106.18
CA TRP A 302 43.23 -14.60 -104.71
C TRP A 302 42.10 -13.87 -103.96
N GLY A 303 41.92 -14.19 -102.67
CA GLY A 303 41.06 -13.43 -101.77
C GLY A 303 41.87 -12.63 -100.75
N GLN A 304 41.31 -11.53 -100.23
CA GLN A 304 41.84 -10.78 -99.08
C GLN A 304 40.71 -10.54 -98.08
N ARG A 305 40.91 -10.85 -96.80
CA ARG A 305 39.86 -10.72 -95.78
C ARG A 305 39.83 -9.31 -95.21
N LEU A 306 38.64 -8.69 -95.17
CA LEU A 306 38.40 -7.42 -94.48
C LEU A 306 38.51 -7.58 -92.97
N ALA A 307 39.22 -6.69 -92.29
CA ALA A 307 39.39 -6.77 -90.85
C ALA A 307 38.08 -6.52 -90.07
N LEU A 308 37.83 -7.34 -89.04
CA LEU A 308 36.90 -7.01 -87.96
C LEU A 308 37.55 -5.99 -87.00
N PRO A 309 36.75 -5.27 -86.19
CA PRO A 309 37.28 -4.43 -85.12
C PRO A 309 38.18 -5.22 -84.17
N ASN A 310 39.34 -4.66 -83.85
CA ASN A 310 40.42 -5.25 -83.04
C ASN A 310 41.21 -6.41 -83.68
N GLU A 311 40.96 -6.83 -84.94
CA GLU A 311 41.82 -7.83 -85.59
C GLU A 311 43.14 -7.23 -86.14
N VAL A 312 43.17 -5.94 -86.47
CA VAL A 312 44.42 -5.24 -86.86
C VAL A 312 45.14 -4.75 -85.61
N VAL A 313 46.39 -5.19 -85.48
CA VAL A 313 47.30 -4.86 -84.37
C VAL A 313 48.51 -4.12 -84.92
N THR A 314 48.74 -2.89 -84.45
CA THR A 314 49.97 -2.12 -84.71
C THR A 314 50.48 -1.49 -83.42
N THR A 315 51.76 -1.11 -83.38
CA THR A 315 52.34 -0.37 -82.24
C THR A 315 51.90 1.11 -82.20
N ALA A 316 51.23 1.60 -83.23
CA ALA A 316 50.79 2.98 -83.36
C ALA A 316 49.43 3.28 -82.69
N ASN A 317 48.59 2.26 -82.45
CA ASN A 317 47.29 2.44 -81.80
C ASN A 317 47.05 1.36 -80.72
N THR A 318 47.08 1.78 -79.46
CA THR A 318 46.82 0.94 -78.27
C THR A 318 45.35 0.93 -77.83
N GLY A 319 44.46 1.61 -78.55
CA GLY A 319 43.05 1.83 -78.24
C GLY A 319 42.03 0.98 -79.02
N GLY A 320 42.50 0.04 -79.85
CA GLY A 320 41.65 -0.85 -80.67
C GLY A 320 41.36 -0.28 -82.06
N SER A 321 41.40 -1.15 -83.07
CA SER A 321 41.16 -0.77 -84.47
C SER A 321 39.66 -0.78 -84.82
N SER A 322 39.21 0.20 -85.61
CA SER A 322 37.79 0.37 -85.98
C SER A 322 37.31 -0.57 -87.10
N GLY A 323 38.02 -1.66 -87.34
CA GLY A 323 37.77 -2.60 -88.44
C GLY A 323 37.88 -1.95 -89.83
N ALA A 324 37.35 -2.63 -90.83
CA ALA A 324 37.28 -2.15 -92.20
C ALA A 324 36.15 -1.14 -92.46
N SER A 325 35.11 -1.11 -91.62
CA SER A 325 34.05 -0.09 -91.72
C SER A 325 34.46 1.29 -91.19
N GLY A 326 35.52 1.37 -90.39
CA GLY A 326 36.11 2.62 -89.91
C GLY A 326 36.94 3.39 -90.97
N PHE A 327 37.06 2.90 -92.20
CA PHE A 327 37.91 3.51 -93.23
C PHE A 327 37.30 4.77 -93.84
N THR A 328 37.82 5.95 -93.47
CA THR A 328 37.26 7.27 -93.80
C THR A 328 38.13 8.10 -94.75
N GLY A 329 38.55 7.53 -95.89
CA GLY A 329 39.26 8.30 -96.92
C GLY A 329 39.71 7.50 -98.14
N GLY A 330 39.02 7.63 -99.27
CA GLY A 330 39.42 7.02 -100.54
C GLY A 330 39.12 5.52 -100.67
N SER A 331 39.75 4.89 -101.67
CA SER A 331 39.64 3.45 -101.99
C SER A 331 40.40 2.57 -100.99
N LEU A 332 39.90 1.34 -100.76
CA LEU A 332 40.72 0.25 -100.22
C LEU A 332 41.60 -0.30 -101.36
N GLN A 333 42.91 -0.28 -101.20
CA GLN A 333 43.83 -0.60 -102.29
C GLN A 333 44.56 -1.92 -102.03
N THR A 334 45.10 -2.52 -103.09
CA THR A 334 46.23 -3.45 -102.98
C THR A 334 47.28 -3.01 -103.99
N LYS A 335 48.47 -2.70 -103.50
CA LYS A 335 49.60 -2.33 -104.36
C LYS A 335 50.35 -3.59 -104.74
N ILE A 336 50.82 -3.66 -105.98
CA ILE A 336 51.67 -4.74 -106.46
C ILE A 336 53.05 -4.15 -106.78
N GLU A 337 54.14 -4.80 -106.38
CA GLU A 337 55.51 -4.26 -106.44
C GLU A 337 56.53 -5.29 -106.93
N GLY A 338 57.67 -4.81 -107.44
CA GLY A 338 58.84 -5.62 -107.79
C GLY A 338 60.08 -5.19 -106.99
N THR A 339 60.73 -6.10 -106.27
CA THR A 339 62.03 -5.82 -105.60
C THR A 339 62.95 -7.04 -105.70
N GLY A 340 64.16 -6.86 -106.22
CA GLY A 340 65.04 -7.96 -106.60
C GLY A 340 65.65 -8.77 -105.45
N THR A 341 65.62 -10.10 -105.60
CA THR A 341 66.70 -11.00 -105.17
C THR A 341 67.31 -11.67 -106.40
N THR A 342 68.62 -11.92 -106.39
CA THR A 342 69.37 -12.42 -107.54
C THR A 342 68.80 -13.72 -108.12
N GLY A 343 68.54 -13.74 -109.43
CA GLY A 343 68.09 -14.93 -110.17
C GLY A 343 66.57 -15.06 -110.40
N ILE A 344 65.78 -14.05 -110.06
CA ILE A 344 64.33 -13.98 -110.36
C ILE A 344 64.05 -12.71 -111.17
N ASN A 345 63.23 -12.81 -112.22
CA ASN A 345 62.75 -11.65 -112.96
C ASN A 345 61.53 -11.06 -112.24
N TRP A 346 61.71 -9.94 -111.56
CA TRP A 346 60.63 -9.27 -110.84
C TRP A 346 59.85 -8.35 -111.78
N ILE A 347 58.55 -8.58 -111.89
CA ILE A 347 57.65 -7.74 -112.67
C ILE A 347 57.27 -6.53 -111.81
N THR A 348 57.45 -5.33 -112.35
CA THR A 348 57.11 -4.08 -111.66
C THR A 348 55.88 -3.47 -112.33
N PRO A 349 54.70 -3.48 -111.69
CA PRO A 349 53.53 -2.75 -112.16
C PRO A 349 53.72 -1.24 -111.98
N SER A 350 53.11 -0.44 -112.85
CA SER A 350 52.93 1.01 -112.64
C SER A 350 51.75 1.33 -111.71
N ASN A 351 50.76 0.42 -111.60
CA ASN A 351 49.44 0.71 -111.04
C ASN A 351 49.14 -0.12 -109.77
N ALA A 352 48.45 0.51 -108.81
CA ALA A 352 47.83 -0.15 -107.66
C ALA A 352 46.33 -0.39 -107.93
N VAL A 353 45.82 -1.57 -107.58
CA VAL A 353 44.40 -1.92 -107.80
C VAL A 353 43.56 -1.25 -106.71
N GLN A 354 42.65 -0.36 -107.11
CA GLN A 354 41.82 0.43 -106.19
C GLN A 354 40.40 -0.13 -106.10
N ILE A 355 40.05 -0.82 -105.02
CA ILE A 355 38.63 -1.09 -104.75
C ILE A 355 38.01 0.19 -104.20
N MET A 356 36.98 0.70 -104.87
CA MET A 356 36.06 1.72 -104.33
C MET A 356 34.85 1.01 -103.71
N PRO A 357 34.92 0.47 -102.47
CA PRO A 357 33.82 -0.29 -101.91
C PRO A 357 32.58 0.61 -101.75
N GLY A 358 31.41 0.10 -102.17
CA GLY A 358 30.13 0.78 -102.01
C GLY A 358 29.62 0.69 -100.58
N VAL A 359 30.37 1.31 -99.65
CA VAL A 359 30.30 1.18 -98.19
C VAL A 359 30.65 -0.23 -97.69
N VAL A 360 31.66 -0.32 -96.81
CA VAL A 360 31.86 -1.49 -95.94
C VAL A 360 30.97 -1.31 -94.71
N GLN A 361 30.14 -2.29 -94.39
CA GLN A 361 29.15 -2.19 -93.31
C GLN A 361 29.42 -3.17 -92.16
N GLN A 362 29.37 -2.66 -90.93
CA GLN A 362 29.34 -3.49 -89.74
C GLN A 362 27.96 -4.14 -89.58
N GLY A 363 27.91 -5.47 -89.68
CA GLY A 363 26.72 -6.25 -89.37
C GLY A 363 26.40 -6.17 -87.86
N SER A 364 25.13 -6.04 -87.48
CA SER A 364 24.75 -5.97 -86.06
C SER A 364 23.29 -6.36 -85.79
N ILE A 365 23.02 -6.85 -84.58
CA ILE A 365 21.68 -7.17 -84.09
C ILE A 365 21.52 -6.54 -82.70
N SER A 366 20.46 -5.75 -82.49
CA SER A 366 20.27 -5.00 -81.24
C SER A 366 18.81 -4.79 -80.89
N GLY A 367 18.56 -4.59 -79.60
CA GLY A 367 17.25 -4.26 -79.08
C GLY A 367 17.27 -3.94 -77.59
N TYR A 368 16.10 -3.97 -76.98
CA TYR A 368 15.86 -3.44 -75.66
C TYR A 368 15.09 -4.43 -74.79
N LYS A 369 15.57 -4.65 -73.57
CA LYS A 369 14.87 -5.39 -72.52
C LYS A 369 14.13 -4.40 -71.63
N TRP A 370 12.82 -4.55 -71.47
CA TRP A 370 12.02 -3.69 -70.58
C TRP A 370 11.16 -4.46 -69.58
N ASN A 371 10.78 -3.73 -68.52
CA ASN A 371 9.82 -4.13 -67.50
C ASN A 371 8.43 -3.77 -68.00
N ASP A 372 7.71 -4.76 -68.49
CA ASP A 372 6.29 -4.64 -68.80
C ASP A 372 5.53 -4.51 -67.46
N LEU A 373 4.89 -3.38 -67.21
CA LEU A 373 4.36 -3.01 -65.90
C LEU A 373 2.92 -3.47 -65.67
N ASP A 374 2.10 -3.56 -66.72
CA ASP A 374 0.70 -3.99 -66.68
C ASP A 374 0.41 -5.33 -67.41
N GLY A 375 1.41 -5.92 -68.08
CA GLY A 375 1.43 -7.30 -68.56
C GLY A 375 0.93 -7.51 -69.99
N GLN A 376 0.81 -6.45 -70.79
CA GLN A 376 0.20 -6.44 -72.13
C GLN A 376 1.13 -6.85 -73.27
N GLY A 377 2.45 -6.79 -73.08
CA GLY A 377 3.47 -7.09 -74.10
C GLY A 377 3.79 -5.95 -75.08
N ASP A 378 3.08 -4.82 -75.02
CA ASP A 378 3.51 -3.57 -75.66
C ASP A 378 4.57 -2.85 -74.80
N ARG A 379 5.27 -1.84 -75.36
CA ARG A 379 6.20 -0.99 -74.61
C ARG A 379 5.63 0.41 -74.43
N ASP A 380 5.22 0.73 -73.21
CA ASP A 380 4.47 1.93 -72.88
C ASP A 380 5.30 3.08 -72.26
N ALA A 381 4.71 4.27 -72.24
CA ALA A 381 5.34 5.52 -71.84
C ALA A 381 5.54 5.61 -70.31
N GLY A 382 6.67 5.09 -69.83
CA GLY A 382 7.04 5.04 -68.41
C GLY A 382 7.71 3.74 -68.01
N GLU A 383 7.70 2.75 -68.90
CA GLU A 383 8.25 1.42 -68.63
C GLU A 383 9.79 1.40 -68.68
N PRO A 384 10.45 1.07 -67.55
CA PRO A 384 11.90 1.13 -67.46
C PRO A 384 12.55 -0.08 -68.15
N GLY A 385 13.74 0.14 -68.70
CA GLY A 385 14.60 -0.96 -69.13
C GLY A 385 14.97 -1.89 -67.97
N LEU A 386 15.29 -3.15 -68.27
CA LEU A 386 15.76 -4.11 -67.27
C LEU A 386 17.20 -4.54 -67.56
N ALA A 387 18.09 -4.26 -66.61
CA ALA A 387 19.49 -4.62 -66.71
C ALA A 387 19.81 -6.03 -66.18
N GLY A 388 21.03 -6.50 -66.45
CA GLY A 388 21.51 -7.80 -65.98
C GLY A 388 20.72 -9.01 -66.49
N TRP A 389 20.00 -8.90 -67.61
CA TRP A 389 19.41 -10.03 -68.34
C TRP A 389 20.38 -10.55 -69.39
N THR A 390 20.43 -11.88 -69.55
CA THR A 390 21.27 -12.52 -70.57
C THR A 390 20.45 -12.70 -71.84
N ILE A 391 20.96 -12.16 -72.93
CA ILE A 391 20.42 -12.33 -74.28
C ILE A 391 21.45 -13.13 -75.10
N SER A 392 21.00 -14.13 -75.83
CA SER A 392 21.86 -15.12 -76.52
C SER A 392 21.69 -15.04 -78.03
N LEU A 393 22.80 -15.02 -78.78
CA LEU A 393 22.82 -15.05 -80.24
C LEU A 393 23.23 -16.42 -80.75
N TYR A 394 22.31 -17.13 -81.41
CA TYR A 394 22.54 -18.40 -82.06
C TYR A 394 22.64 -18.22 -83.58
N LYS A 395 23.51 -18.98 -84.24
CA LYS A 395 23.59 -19.07 -85.70
C LYS A 395 22.83 -20.30 -86.19
N ASP A 396 21.89 -20.07 -87.09
CA ASP A 396 21.10 -21.06 -87.80
C ASP A 396 22.01 -22.04 -88.55
N ASN A 397 21.76 -23.34 -88.37
CA ASN A 397 22.48 -24.41 -89.08
C ASN A 397 22.16 -24.46 -90.60
N GLY A 398 21.12 -23.75 -91.04
CA GLY A 398 20.61 -23.69 -92.41
C GLY A 398 19.24 -24.32 -92.58
N ASN A 399 18.57 -24.73 -91.50
CA ASN A 399 17.21 -25.29 -91.52
C ASN A 399 16.12 -24.23 -91.29
N HIS A 400 16.49 -23.01 -90.85
CA HIS A 400 15.58 -21.91 -90.51
C HIS A 400 14.58 -22.21 -89.37
N VAL A 401 14.90 -23.15 -88.47
CA VAL A 401 14.09 -23.54 -87.31
C VAL A 401 14.97 -23.55 -86.07
N PHE A 402 14.65 -22.71 -85.08
CA PHE A 402 15.45 -22.63 -83.85
C PHE A 402 15.43 -23.96 -83.09
N ASP A 403 16.56 -24.66 -83.04
CA ASP A 403 16.68 -25.95 -82.36
C ASP A 403 18.07 -26.19 -81.72
N SER A 404 18.20 -27.30 -80.99
CA SER A 404 19.41 -27.67 -80.24
C SER A 404 20.69 -27.90 -81.07
N SER A 405 20.60 -27.89 -82.39
CA SER A 405 21.73 -27.99 -83.33
C SER A 405 22.22 -26.63 -83.86
N ASP A 406 21.55 -25.53 -83.52
CA ASP A 406 22.05 -24.18 -83.79
C ASP A 406 23.21 -23.79 -82.87
N ALA A 407 24.20 -23.11 -83.44
CA ALA A 407 25.44 -22.80 -82.73
C ALA A 407 25.31 -21.49 -81.94
N LEU A 408 25.38 -21.55 -80.60
CA LEU A 408 25.54 -20.34 -79.78
C LEU A 408 26.86 -19.63 -80.16
N ILE A 409 26.75 -18.40 -80.65
CA ILE A 409 27.90 -17.59 -81.06
C ILE A 409 28.42 -16.73 -79.91
N THR A 410 27.50 -16.07 -79.19
CA THR A 410 27.85 -15.18 -78.09
C THR A 410 26.62 -14.85 -77.24
N THR A 411 26.84 -14.33 -76.03
CA THR A 411 25.80 -13.80 -75.15
C THR A 411 26.14 -12.36 -74.78
N GLN A 412 25.11 -11.53 -74.67
CA GLN A 412 25.22 -10.16 -74.17
C GLN A 412 24.42 -10.03 -72.87
N VAL A 413 24.88 -9.14 -72.00
CA VAL A 413 24.16 -8.77 -70.78
C VAL A 413 23.60 -7.37 -70.97
N THR A 414 22.29 -7.22 -70.83
CA THR A 414 21.59 -5.94 -70.99
C THR A 414 22.14 -4.87 -70.04
N SER A 415 22.41 -3.68 -70.58
CA SER A 415 23.24 -2.64 -69.97
C SER A 415 22.72 -2.15 -68.60
N ASN A 416 23.62 -2.03 -67.62
CA ASN A 416 23.38 -1.42 -66.31
C ASN A 416 23.42 0.14 -66.37
N GLY A 417 22.84 0.74 -67.41
CA GLY A 417 22.69 2.21 -67.51
C GLY A 417 21.80 2.77 -66.38
N SER A 418 21.88 4.06 -66.08
CA SER A 418 21.14 4.63 -64.94
C SER A 418 19.67 4.98 -65.24
N THR A 419 19.37 5.34 -66.49
CA THR A 419 18.05 5.70 -67.06
C THR A 419 18.20 5.70 -68.59
N ASP A 420 17.14 6.06 -69.34
CA ASP A 420 17.32 6.79 -70.61
C ASP A 420 18.24 8.00 -70.35
N ALA A 421 19.34 8.11 -71.09
CA ALA A 421 20.40 9.09 -70.81
C ALA A 421 20.19 10.44 -71.50
N ASN A 422 19.30 10.52 -72.48
CA ASN A 422 19.06 11.70 -73.33
C ASN A 422 17.59 12.15 -73.33
N GLY A 423 16.66 11.32 -72.86
CA GLY A 423 15.25 11.66 -72.65
C GLY A 423 14.44 11.77 -73.95
N ASP A 424 14.87 11.13 -75.03
CA ASP A 424 14.19 11.18 -76.33
C ASP A 424 13.30 9.96 -76.62
N GLY A 425 13.33 8.94 -75.76
CA GLY A 425 12.56 7.70 -75.92
C GLY A 425 13.06 6.77 -77.03
N VAL A 426 14.16 7.13 -77.71
CA VAL A 426 14.83 6.28 -78.69
C VAL A 426 15.76 5.30 -77.97
N ILE A 427 15.91 4.09 -78.50
CA ILE A 427 16.78 3.06 -77.92
C ILE A 427 18.24 3.37 -78.30
N ASN A 428 19.04 3.82 -77.34
CA ASN A 428 20.40 4.32 -77.53
C ASN A 428 21.48 3.46 -76.84
N ASN A 429 22.72 3.59 -77.31
CA ASN A 429 23.86 2.79 -76.84
C ASN A 429 24.37 3.28 -75.47
N GLY A 430 23.71 2.82 -74.41
CA GLY A 430 24.06 3.12 -73.02
C GLY A 430 22.86 3.03 -72.06
N ASP A 431 21.64 3.03 -72.59
CA ASP A 431 20.41 3.00 -71.80
C ASP A 431 20.30 1.73 -70.95
N LEU A 432 19.71 1.88 -69.76
CA LEU A 432 19.26 0.77 -68.93
C LEU A 432 18.49 -0.24 -69.80
N GLY A 433 18.88 -1.51 -69.82
CA GLY A 433 18.20 -2.56 -70.59
C GLY A 433 18.58 -2.72 -72.08
N PHE A 434 19.40 -1.82 -72.66
CA PHE A 434 19.87 -1.98 -74.04
C PHE A 434 20.88 -3.13 -74.21
N TYR A 435 20.81 -3.84 -75.34
CA TYR A 435 21.84 -4.80 -75.76
C TYR A 435 22.13 -4.71 -77.26
N LYS A 436 23.38 -5.06 -77.64
CA LYS A 436 23.84 -5.10 -79.04
C LYS A 436 24.87 -6.19 -79.27
N PHE A 437 24.63 -7.03 -80.27
CA PHE A 437 25.63 -7.91 -80.88
C PHE A 437 26.29 -7.16 -82.05
N THR A 438 27.62 -7.00 -82.00
CA THR A 438 28.40 -6.27 -83.02
C THR A 438 29.88 -6.64 -82.91
N PRO A 439 30.61 -6.88 -84.03
CA PRO A 439 30.06 -7.20 -85.35
C PRO A 439 29.29 -8.54 -85.33
N VAL A 440 28.32 -8.69 -86.22
CA VAL A 440 27.68 -9.97 -86.56
C VAL A 440 28.01 -10.27 -88.01
N LEU A 441 28.56 -11.47 -88.26
CA LEU A 441 28.97 -11.91 -89.60
C LEU A 441 27.77 -12.25 -90.49
N ARG A 442 28.03 -12.42 -91.78
CA ARG A 442 27.07 -12.92 -92.78
C ARG A 442 26.47 -14.28 -92.35
N GLY A 443 25.14 -14.41 -92.39
CA GLY A 443 24.42 -15.63 -92.02
C GLY A 443 23.01 -15.38 -91.49
N THR A 444 22.32 -16.46 -91.11
CA THR A 444 21.02 -16.39 -90.44
C THR A 444 21.19 -16.70 -88.94
N TYR A 445 20.40 -16.03 -88.11
CA TYR A 445 20.56 -16.03 -86.66
C TYR A 445 19.21 -16.09 -85.92
N PHE A 446 19.25 -16.62 -84.70
CA PHE A 446 18.17 -16.51 -83.72
C PHE A 446 18.67 -15.76 -82.48
N VAL A 447 17.79 -15.00 -81.83
CA VAL A 447 18.08 -14.31 -80.57
C VAL A 447 17.08 -14.75 -79.51
N THR A 448 17.54 -15.18 -78.35
CA THR A 448 16.70 -15.61 -77.22
C THR A 448 17.08 -14.84 -75.96
N GLU A 449 16.23 -14.86 -74.93
CA GLU A 449 16.63 -14.46 -73.59
C GLU A 449 16.66 -15.64 -72.61
N THR A 450 17.31 -15.43 -71.46
CA THR A 450 17.31 -16.38 -70.35
C THR A 450 16.32 -15.93 -69.28
N GLN A 451 15.19 -16.63 -69.16
CA GLN A 451 14.12 -16.29 -68.24
C GLN A 451 14.56 -16.30 -66.77
N LYS A 452 14.18 -15.26 -66.02
CA LYS A 452 14.40 -15.18 -64.56
C LYS A 452 13.18 -15.66 -63.77
N SER A 453 13.43 -16.32 -62.64
CA SER A 453 12.37 -16.74 -61.72
C SER A 453 11.56 -15.53 -61.21
N GLY A 454 10.25 -15.69 -61.07
CA GLY A 454 9.30 -14.63 -60.71
C GLY A 454 8.83 -13.75 -61.88
N TRP A 455 9.51 -13.77 -63.02
CA TRP A 455 9.14 -12.99 -64.20
C TRP A 455 8.39 -13.83 -65.23
N THR A 456 7.46 -13.20 -65.95
CA THR A 456 6.77 -13.74 -67.13
C THR A 456 7.26 -13.02 -68.36
N GLN A 457 7.61 -13.73 -69.44
CA GLN A 457 7.85 -13.09 -70.74
C GLN A 457 6.51 -12.76 -71.39
N THR A 458 6.35 -11.50 -71.79
CA THR A 458 5.14 -10.98 -72.44
C THR A 458 5.42 -10.62 -73.90
N TYR A 459 6.66 -10.29 -74.25
CA TYR A 459 7.08 -10.00 -75.63
C TYR A 459 8.51 -10.48 -75.93
N PRO A 460 8.80 -11.03 -77.14
CA PRO A 460 7.83 -11.46 -78.15
C PRO A 460 7.08 -12.72 -77.67
N SER A 461 5.95 -13.03 -78.32
CA SER A 461 5.03 -14.11 -77.92
C SER A 461 5.52 -15.54 -78.22
N ASN A 462 6.78 -15.73 -78.58
CA ASN A 462 7.32 -16.98 -79.11
C ASN A 462 8.75 -17.28 -78.65
N ASP A 463 9.15 -16.78 -77.48
CA ASP A 463 10.41 -17.02 -76.74
C ASP A 463 11.73 -16.61 -77.44
N PHE A 464 11.71 -16.36 -78.76
CA PHE A 464 12.88 -16.00 -79.56
C PHE A 464 12.53 -15.06 -80.73
N TRP A 465 13.56 -14.40 -81.27
CA TRP A 465 13.49 -13.67 -82.54
C TRP A 465 14.26 -14.41 -83.63
N GLY A 466 13.66 -14.52 -84.81
CA GLY A 466 14.32 -15.01 -86.03
C GLY A 466 13.42 -15.94 -86.86
N PRO A 467 13.93 -16.46 -88.00
CA PRO A 467 15.29 -16.30 -88.51
C PRO A 467 15.63 -14.86 -88.93
N LEU A 468 16.73 -14.30 -88.39
CA LEU A 468 17.26 -12.97 -88.73
C LEU A 468 18.47 -13.13 -89.67
N THR A 469 18.32 -12.80 -90.95
CA THR A 469 19.44 -12.89 -91.92
C THR A 469 20.24 -11.59 -91.99
N ILE A 470 21.52 -11.68 -91.63
CA ILE A 470 22.55 -10.66 -91.83
C ILE A 470 23.17 -10.87 -93.22
N ASN A 471 23.00 -9.87 -94.09
CA ASN A 471 23.56 -9.79 -95.44
C ASN A 471 23.76 -8.31 -95.83
N GLU A 472 24.25 -8.05 -97.04
CA GLU A 472 24.54 -6.70 -97.54
C GLU A 472 23.31 -5.77 -97.65
N ASN A 473 22.11 -6.31 -97.83
CA ASN A 473 20.85 -5.55 -97.93
C ASN A 473 20.19 -5.35 -96.55
N THR A 474 20.33 -6.33 -95.65
CA THR A 474 19.89 -6.25 -94.25
C THR A 474 21.07 -6.48 -93.28
N PRO A 475 22.03 -5.55 -93.20
CA PRO A 475 23.20 -5.69 -92.33
C PRO A 475 22.88 -5.42 -90.86
N LYS A 476 21.78 -4.71 -90.56
CA LYS A 476 21.42 -4.29 -89.21
C LYS A 476 19.98 -4.68 -88.90
N HIS A 477 19.79 -5.45 -87.83
CA HIS A 477 18.46 -5.73 -87.25
C HIS A 477 18.33 -4.98 -85.92
N THR A 478 17.38 -4.06 -85.85
CA THR A 478 17.04 -3.27 -84.67
C THR A 478 15.65 -3.64 -84.17
N ASN A 479 15.26 -3.15 -82.99
CA ASN A 479 13.96 -3.43 -82.35
C ASN A 479 13.70 -4.92 -82.06
N ILE A 480 14.76 -5.71 -81.93
CA ILE A 480 14.73 -7.10 -81.44
C ILE A 480 14.52 -7.03 -79.92
N ASN A 481 13.33 -6.65 -79.48
CA ASN A 481 13.07 -6.24 -78.10
C ASN A 481 12.40 -7.38 -77.31
N PHE A 482 12.58 -7.38 -75.99
CA PHE A 482 11.94 -8.36 -75.10
C PHE A 482 11.31 -7.67 -73.88
N GLY A 483 10.00 -7.81 -73.69
CA GLY A 483 9.25 -7.26 -72.55
C GLY A 483 8.89 -8.37 -71.56
N ASN A 484 9.17 -8.16 -70.26
CA ASN A 484 8.78 -9.09 -69.21
C ASN A 484 8.12 -8.38 -68.04
N TYR A 485 7.08 -9.01 -67.50
CA TYR A 485 6.34 -8.58 -66.33
C TYR A 485 6.80 -9.32 -65.07
N LEU A 486 6.98 -8.61 -63.96
CA LEU A 486 7.30 -9.21 -62.65
C LEU A 486 6.02 -9.63 -61.93
N ASN A 487 5.81 -10.92 -61.70
CA ASN A 487 4.70 -11.37 -60.86
C ASN A 487 5.00 -11.03 -59.39
N ASN A 488 4.31 -10.02 -58.84
CA ASN A 488 4.46 -9.57 -57.46
C ASN A 488 3.12 -9.61 -56.71
N PRO A 489 2.50 -10.80 -56.52
CA PRO A 489 1.31 -10.95 -55.69
C PRO A 489 1.64 -10.60 -54.24
N ASN A 490 0.90 -9.64 -53.67
CA ASN A 490 1.18 -9.14 -52.33
C ASN A 490 -0.07 -8.50 -51.72
N PHE A 491 -0.28 -8.69 -50.42
CA PHE A 491 -1.29 -7.95 -49.67
C PHE A 491 -0.75 -7.54 -48.30
N THR A 492 -1.41 -6.57 -47.67
CA THR A 492 -1.24 -6.27 -46.25
C THR A 492 -2.51 -6.65 -45.50
N ILE A 493 -2.34 -7.18 -44.29
CA ILE A 493 -3.41 -7.29 -43.29
C ILE A 493 -3.12 -6.24 -42.22
N ALA A 494 -4.17 -5.54 -41.79
CA ALA A 494 -4.15 -4.60 -40.67
C ALA A 494 -5.31 -4.94 -39.72
N LYS A 495 -5.06 -4.95 -38.41
CA LYS A 495 -6.05 -5.31 -37.40
C LYS A 495 -6.04 -4.34 -36.22
N ASP A 496 -7.17 -3.69 -35.98
CA ASP A 496 -7.33 -2.66 -34.96
C ASP A 496 -8.43 -3.01 -33.94
N VAL A 497 -8.22 -2.61 -32.68
CA VAL A 497 -9.31 -2.48 -31.70
C VAL A 497 -10.02 -1.16 -31.97
N THR A 498 -11.29 -1.21 -32.38
CA THR A 498 -12.08 -0.01 -32.68
C THR A 498 -12.75 0.59 -31.44
N SER A 499 -13.17 -0.26 -30.51
CA SER A 499 -13.78 0.14 -29.23
C SER A 499 -13.88 -1.04 -28.27
N VAL A 500 -13.98 -0.75 -26.97
CA VAL A 500 -14.44 -1.71 -25.95
C VAL A 500 -15.76 -1.17 -25.38
N THR A 501 -16.83 -1.95 -25.51
CA THR A 501 -18.15 -1.62 -24.95
C THR A 501 -18.23 -2.17 -23.53
N GLY A 502 -18.53 -1.30 -22.56
CA GLY A 502 -18.47 -1.61 -21.12
C GLY A 502 -17.14 -1.14 -20.48
N GLY A 503 -16.04 -1.37 -21.19
CA GLY A 503 -14.69 -1.05 -20.74
C GLY A 503 -14.32 0.44 -20.73
N VAL A 504 -13.16 0.74 -20.14
CA VAL A 504 -12.56 2.09 -20.08
C VAL A 504 -11.68 2.33 -21.32
N GLY A 505 -12.29 2.95 -22.34
CA GLY A 505 -11.61 3.38 -23.56
C GLY A 505 -11.33 2.22 -24.52
N LEU A 506 -10.07 1.80 -24.61
CA LEU A 506 -9.64 0.60 -25.35
C LEU A 506 -9.15 -0.53 -24.42
N SER A 507 -9.47 -0.44 -23.12
CA SER A 507 -9.15 -1.46 -22.12
C SER A 507 -10.42 -2.11 -21.58
N ALA A 508 -10.35 -3.40 -21.29
CA ALA A 508 -11.41 -4.12 -20.58
C ALA A 508 -11.20 -4.02 -19.05
N ASN A 509 -12.28 -3.94 -18.29
CA ASN A 509 -12.28 -3.87 -16.83
C ASN A 509 -13.48 -4.58 -16.18
N SER A 510 -14.27 -5.36 -16.91
CA SER A 510 -15.35 -6.19 -16.38
C SER A 510 -15.62 -7.41 -17.25
N ALA A 511 -16.07 -8.51 -16.64
CA ALA A 511 -16.61 -9.63 -17.38
C ALA A 511 -17.91 -9.18 -18.10
N GLY A 512 -18.04 -9.54 -19.38
CA GLY A 512 -19.10 -9.04 -20.26
C GLY A 512 -18.73 -7.82 -21.10
N ASP A 513 -17.54 -7.22 -20.91
CA ASP A 513 -17.03 -6.19 -21.82
C ASP A 513 -16.88 -6.77 -23.25
N ILE A 514 -17.30 -6.00 -24.26
CA ILE A 514 -17.26 -6.44 -25.67
C ILE A 514 -16.20 -5.64 -26.44
N ILE A 515 -15.13 -6.32 -26.84
CA ILE A 515 -14.03 -5.75 -27.64
C ILE A 515 -14.39 -5.89 -29.13
N HIS A 516 -14.44 -4.78 -29.86
CA HIS A 516 -14.78 -4.76 -31.30
C HIS A 516 -13.55 -4.56 -32.16
N TYR A 517 -13.26 -5.53 -33.02
CA TYR A 517 -12.13 -5.53 -33.95
C TYR A 517 -12.57 -5.19 -35.37
N THR A 518 -11.71 -4.48 -36.09
CA THR A 518 -11.78 -4.37 -37.56
C THR A 518 -10.52 -4.96 -38.16
N ILE A 519 -10.68 -5.75 -39.22
CA ILE A 519 -9.59 -6.36 -39.99
C ILE A 519 -9.72 -5.89 -41.43
N VAL A 520 -8.65 -5.30 -41.98
CA VAL A 520 -8.59 -4.83 -43.37
C VAL A 520 -7.51 -5.59 -44.11
N LEU A 521 -7.87 -6.26 -45.20
CA LEU A 521 -6.93 -6.80 -46.17
C LEU A 521 -6.81 -5.81 -47.32
N THR A 522 -5.60 -5.44 -47.75
CA THR A 522 -5.36 -4.53 -48.88
C THR A 522 -4.42 -5.19 -49.89
N ASN A 523 -4.81 -5.34 -51.14
CA ASN A 523 -3.90 -5.83 -52.17
C ASN A 523 -2.91 -4.72 -52.56
N THR A 524 -1.64 -4.99 -52.31
CA THR A 524 -0.49 -4.10 -52.55
C THR A 524 0.49 -4.70 -53.56
N GLY A 525 0.07 -5.73 -54.29
CA GLY A 525 0.76 -6.31 -55.43
C GLY A 525 0.28 -5.73 -56.75
N ASN A 526 0.77 -6.27 -57.86
CA ASN A 526 0.35 -5.89 -59.21
C ASN A 526 -0.66 -6.86 -59.86
N GLN A 527 -1.01 -7.95 -59.17
CA GLN A 527 -2.04 -8.89 -59.60
C GLN A 527 -3.11 -9.10 -58.51
N ALA A 528 -4.32 -9.42 -58.93
CA ALA A 528 -5.42 -9.79 -58.03
C ALA A 528 -5.18 -11.14 -57.34
N LEU A 529 -5.80 -11.32 -56.17
CA LEU A 529 -5.64 -12.52 -55.34
C LEU A 529 -6.96 -13.30 -55.23
N THR A 530 -6.87 -14.63 -55.33
CA THR A 530 -8.03 -15.55 -55.23
C THR A 530 -7.88 -16.50 -54.04
N GLY A 531 -8.92 -17.26 -53.73
CA GLY A 531 -8.92 -18.17 -52.57
C GLY A 531 -8.79 -17.45 -51.23
N VAL A 532 -9.07 -16.14 -51.21
CA VAL A 532 -8.86 -15.26 -50.06
C VAL A 532 -9.70 -15.75 -48.88
N THR A 533 -9.03 -16.26 -47.86
CA THR A 533 -9.64 -16.69 -46.60
C THR A 533 -9.12 -15.86 -45.45
N LEU A 534 -9.96 -15.62 -44.45
CA LEU A 534 -9.59 -14.96 -43.20
C LEU A 534 -10.01 -15.86 -42.04
N THR A 535 -9.11 -16.00 -41.06
CA THR A 535 -9.34 -16.75 -39.83
C THR A 535 -9.02 -15.87 -38.62
N ASP A 536 -10.00 -15.76 -37.71
CA ASP A 536 -9.84 -15.19 -36.38
C ASP A 536 -10.44 -16.20 -35.39
N PRO A 537 -9.62 -16.91 -34.59
CA PRO A 537 -10.11 -17.92 -33.65
C PRO A 537 -10.48 -17.32 -32.28
N PHE A 538 -10.19 -16.05 -32.02
CA PHE A 538 -10.39 -15.40 -30.71
C PHE A 538 -11.60 -14.47 -30.73
N ALA A 539 -11.85 -13.76 -31.84
CA ALA A 539 -13.08 -13.02 -32.10
C ALA A 539 -13.87 -13.66 -33.25
N ALA A 540 -14.85 -14.50 -32.91
CA ALA A 540 -15.68 -15.22 -33.86
C ALA A 540 -17.17 -15.17 -33.48
N PRO A 541 -18.11 -15.13 -34.45
CA PRO A 541 -17.89 -15.20 -35.89
C PRO A 541 -17.42 -13.86 -36.50
N LEU A 542 -16.65 -13.96 -37.60
CA LEU A 542 -16.38 -12.84 -38.50
C LEU A 542 -17.68 -12.36 -39.17
N SER A 543 -17.78 -11.06 -39.45
CA SER A 543 -18.84 -10.51 -40.31
C SER A 543 -18.72 -10.99 -41.75
N THR A 544 -19.77 -10.77 -42.54
CA THR A 544 -19.63 -10.75 -44.01
C THR A 544 -18.56 -9.75 -44.41
N VAL A 545 -17.75 -10.11 -45.41
CA VAL A 545 -16.75 -9.20 -46.01
C VAL A 545 -17.43 -8.00 -46.66
N THR A 546 -16.77 -6.84 -46.60
CA THR A 546 -17.10 -5.67 -47.42
C THR A 546 -15.95 -5.43 -48.39
N GLU A 547 -16.18 -5.73 -49.67
CA GLU A 547 -15.26 -5.52 -50.79
C GLU A 547 -15.39 -4.06 -51.26
N SER A 548 -14.27 -3.33 -51.47
CA SER A 548 -14.32 -1.86 -51.66
C SER A 548 -14.28 -1.37 -53.11
N ILE A 549 -13.96 -2.24 -54.08
CA ILE A 549 -13.97 -1.92 -55.51
C ILE A 549 -15.05 -2.73 -56.25
N SER A 550 -15.12 -4.05 -56.04
CA SER A 550 -16.17 -4.87 -56.65
C SER A 550 -16.49 -6.14 -55.88
N ASN A 551 -17.78 -6.48 -55.78
CA ASN A 551 -18.23 -7.69 -55.09
C ASN A 551 -18.08 -8.92 -56.00
N ASN A 552 -16.86 -9.45 -56.12
CA ASN A 552 -16.53 -10.51 -57.08
C ASN A 552 -15.81 -11.73 -56.47
N ASN A 553 -15.57 -11.73 -55.15
CA ASN A 553 -14.85 -12.76 -54.39
C ASN A 553 -13.36 -12.94 -54.78
N ARG A 554 -12.73 -11.92 -55.36
CA ARG A 554 -11.30 -11.84 -55.70
C ARG A 554 -10.78 -10.45 -55.31
N LEU A 555 -9.77 -10.40 -54.43
CA LEU A 555 -9.20 -9.14 -53.95
C LEU A 555 -8.36 -8.50 -55.07
N ASP A 556 -8.97 -7.59 -55.83
CA ASP A 556 -8.38 -6.93 -56.99
C ASP A 556 -7.29 -5.91 -56.61
N VAL A 557 -6.48 -5.47 -57.59
CA VAL A 557 -5.31 -4.61 -57.33
C VAL A 557 -5.73 -3.27 -56.72
N GLY A 558 -5.17 -2.93 -55.57
CA GLY A 558 -5.54 -1.73 -54.80
C GLY A 558 -6.89 -1.84 -54.06
N GLU A 559 -7.58 -2.97 -54.14
CA GLU A 559 -8.82 -3.19 -53.37
C GLU A 559 -8.52 -3.40 -51.88
N THR A 560 -9.49 -3.02 -51.05
CA THR A 560 -9.56 -3.38 -49.64
C THR A 560 -10.77 -4.26 -49.32
N TRP A 561 -10.57 -5.31 -48.54
CA TRP A 561 -11.62 -6.16 -47.97
C TRP A 561 -11.68 -5.94 -46.47
N THR A 562 -12.82 -5.47 -45.97
CA THR A 562 -13.03 -5.15 -44.55
C THR A 562 -13.91 -6.20 -43.88
N TYR A 563 -13.48 -6.65 -42.71
CA TYR A 563 -14.22 -7.54 -41.81
C TYR A 563 -14.32 -6.91 -40.42
N THR A 564 -15.35 -7.26 -39.68
CA THR A 564 -15.52 -6.91 -38.27
C THR A 564 -15.75 -8.16 -37.44
N ALA A 565 -15.31 -8.12 -36.18
CA ALA A 565 -15.42 -9.23 -35.24
C ALA A 565 -15.54 -8.69 -33.80
N ALA A 566 -16.01 -9.51 -32.87
CA ALA A 566 -16.05 -9.14 -31.46
C ALA A 566 -15.65 -10.30 -30.54
N HIS A 567 -15.01 -9.95 -29.42
CA HIS A 567 -14.78 -10.86 -28.28
C HIS A 567 -15.56 -10.34 -27.07
N THR A 568 -16.05 -11.25 -26.22
CA THR A 568 -16.71 -10.91 -24.95
C THR A 568 -15.84 -11.40 -23.80
N VAL A 569 -15.30 -10.47 -23.01
CA VAL A 569 -14.31 -10.74 -21.97
C VAL A 569 -14.93 -11.55 -20.84
N THR A 570 -14.23 -12.60 -20.43
CA THR A 570 -14.64 -13.52 -19.37
C THR A 570 -14.03 -13.16 -18.02
N GLN A 571 -14.64 -13.62 -16.92
CA GLN A 571 -14.08 -13.37 -15.58
C GLN A 571 -12.66 -13.95 -15.43
N ALA A 572 -12.38 -15.10 -16.04
CA ALA A 572 -11.04 -15.71 -16.03
C ALA A 572 -9.97 -14.84 -16.73
N GLU A 573 -10.35 -14.03 -17.72
CA GLU A 573 -9.45 -13.07 -18.37
C GLU A 573 -9.19 -11.83 -17.49
N ILE A 574 -10.22 -11.33 -16.80
CA ILE A 574 -10.04 -10.28 -15.77
C ILE A 574 -9.15 -10.80 -14.63
N ASP A 575 -9.40 -12.02 -14.15
CA ASP A 575 -8.66 -12.62 -13.04
C ASP A 575 -7.19 -12.92 -13.39
N ALA A 576 -6.92 -13.30 -14.64
CA ALA A 576 -5.56 -13.48 -15.15
C ALA A 576 -4.80 -12.16 -15.35
N GLY A 577 -5.50 -11.06 -15.66
CA GLY A 577 -4.90 -9.72 -15.81
C GLY A 577 -3.94 -9.56 -16.98
N GLN A 578 -3.95 -10.50 -17.92
CA GLN A 578 -3.05 -10.50 -19.07
C GLN A 578 -3.59 -9.60 -20.18
N ILE A 579 -2.70 -9.01 -20.97
CA ILE A 579 -3.09 -8.32 -22.20
C ILE A 579 -3.70 -9.35 -23.15
N LEU A 580 -4.92 -9.11 -23.60
CA LEU A 580 -5.59 -9.98 -24.56
C LEU A 580 -5.02 -9.70 -25.95
N VAL A 581 -4.45 -10.73 -26.59
CA VAL A 581 -3.80 -10.64 -27.90
C VAL A 581 -4.66 -11.38 -28.92
N ASN A 582 -5.32 -10.64 -29.80
CA ASN A 582 -6.17 -11.21 -30.83
C ASN A 582 -5.45 -11.21 -32.20
N VAL A 583 -4.91 -12.35 -32.62
CA VAL A 583 -4.28 -12.54 -33.93
C VAL A 583 -5.31 -12.96 -34.98
N ALA A 584 -5.38 -12.26 -36.13
CA ALA A 584 -6.06 -12.78 -37.32
C ALA A 584 -5.03 -13.18 -38.39
N THR A 585 -5.34 -14.24 -39.14
CA THR A 585 -4.50 -14.73 -40.25
C THR A 585 -5.33 -14.83 -41.52
N ALA A 586 -4.85 -14.20 -42.59
CA ALA A 586 -5.40 -14.31 -43.93
C ALA A 586 -4.47 -15.09 -44.87
N ASP A 587 -5.04 -15.77 -45.85
CA ASP A 587 -4.30 -16.57 -46.84
C ASP A 587 -4.94 -16.46 -48.23
N THR A 588 -4.16 -16.61 -49.30
CA THR A 588 -4.60 -16.51 -50.70
C THR A 588 -3.83 -17.47 -51.61
N ASP A 589 -4.42 -17.90 -52.73
CA ASP A 589 -3.82 -18.88 -53.65
C ASP A 589 -2.44 -18.47 -54.21
N GLN A 590 -2.09 -17.18 -54.18
CA GLN A 590 -0.87 -16.62 -54.79
C GLN A 590 0.15 -16.06 -53.79
N THR A 591 -0.08 -16.20 -52.48
CA THR A 591 0.80 -15.66 -51.42
C THR A 591 1.03 -16.69 -50.32
N THR A 592 2.04 -16.49 -49.48
CA THR A 592 2.04 -17.14 -48.15
C THR A 592 1.01 -16.46 -47.24
N PRO A 593 0.47 -17.17 -46.22
CA PRO A 593 -0.37 -16.57 -45.21
C PRO A 593 0.29 -15.36 -44.54
N LYS A 594 -0.52 -14.39 -44.11
CA LYS A 594 -0.08 -13.23 -43.32
C LYS A 594 -1.01 -13.02 -42.14
N SER A 595 -0.44 -12.59 -41.02
CA SER A 595 -1.18 -12.30 -39.79
C SER A 595 -0.90 -10.90 -39.29
N ASP A 596 -1.88 -10.33 -38.58
CA ASP A 596 -1.70 -9.13 -37.76
C ASP A 596 -2.45 -9.30 -36.43
N ASP A 597 -1.98 -8.62 -35.38
CA ASP A 597 -2.50 -8.76 -34.03
C ASP A 597 -2.95 -7.45 -33.39
N ALA A 598 -4.11 -7.50 -32.74
CA ALA A 598 -4.67 -6.39 -31.99
C ALA A 598 -4.66 -6.74 -30.50
N THR A 599 -4.12 -5.84 -29.68
CA THR A 599 -3.99 -6.03 -28.23
C THR A 599 -4.99 -5.20 -27.44
N THR A 600 -5.49 -5.75 -26.33
CA THR A 600 -6.43 -5.07 -25.42
C THR A 600 -5.94 -5.20 -23.99
N PRO A 601 -5.57 -4.10 -23.30
CA PRO A 601 -5.19 -4.15 -21.90
C PRO A 601 -6.38 -4.54 -21.01
N VAL A 602 -6.09 -5.31 -19.96
CA VAL A 602 -7.04 -5.65 -18.90
C VAL A 602 -6.69 -4.83 -17.66
N ILE A 603 -7.70 -4.18 -17.05
CA ILE A 603 -7.55 -3.39 -15.83
C ILE A 603 -8.13 -4.18 -14.67
N GLN A 604 -7.26 -4.67 -13.80
CA GLN A 604 -7.65 -5.25 -12.51
C GLN A 604 -7.85 -4.16 -11.47
N ASN A 605 -8.93 -4.27 -10.71
CA ASN A 605 -9.27 -3.44 -9.56
C ASN A 605 -9.95 -4.33 -8.49
N PRO A 606 -9.19 -5.26 -7.86
CA PRO A 606 -9.69 -6.04 -6.72
C PRO A 606 -10.02 -5.11 -5.55
N SER A 607 -11.14 -5.36 -4.87
CA SER A 607 -11.55 -4.57 -3.71
C SER A 607 -12.38 -5.43 -2.77
N LEU A 608 -11.94 -5.51 -1.51
CA LEU A 608 -12.60 -6.23 -0.44
C LEU A 608 -13.17 -5.19 0.54
N ASN A 609 -14.38 -5.43 1.04
CA ASN A 609 -15.03 -4.58 2.02
C ASN A 609 -15.62 -5.44 3.16
N ILE A 610 -15.17 -5.23 4.40
CA ILE A 610 -15.76 -5.84 5.60
C ILE A 610 -16.76 -4.89 6.28
N ILE A 611 -17.86 -5.44 6.78
CA ILE A 611 -18.86 -4.73 7.62
C ILE A 611 -19.12 -5.55 8.87
N LYS A 612 -19.07 -4.92 10.04
CA LYS A 612 -19.23 -5.55 11.36
C LYS A 612 -20.29 -4.83 12.18
N ASN A 613 -21.31 -5.58 12.63
CA ASN A 613 -22.36 -5.07 13.51
C ASN A 613 -22.35 -5.85 14.83
N ALA A 614 -22.66 -5.17 15.93
CA ALA A 614 -22.86 -5.76 17.25
C ALA A 614 -24.27 -5.47 17.76
N THR A 615 -24.83 -6.42 18.51
CA THR A 615 -26.12 -6.25 19.20
C THR A 615 -26.04 -6.85 20.61
N VAL A 616 -26.57 -6.11 21.58
CA VAL A 616 -26.77 -6.53 22.98
C VAL A 616 -28.22 -6.20 23.37
N PRO A 617 -28.88 -6.95 24.26
CA PRO A 617 -30.15 -6.53 24.85
C PRO A 617 -30.08 -5.09 25.40
N GLY A 618 -31.16 -4.32 25.32
CA GLY A 618 -31.19 -2.91 25.77
C GLY A 618 -30.38 -1.91 24.92
N GLY A 619 -29.31 -2.34 24.24
CA GLY A 619 -28.43 -1.49 23.42
C GLY A 619 -27.20 -0.92 24.15
N THR A 620 -27.08 -1.19 25.45
CA THR A 620 -25.92 -0.90 26.32
C THR A 620 -25.58 -2.16 27.10
N ALA A 621 -24.30 -2.47 27.29
CA ALA A 621 -23.90 -3.48 28.26
C ALA A 621 -24.08 -2.91 29.68
N ASP A 622 -25.01 -3.45 30.47
CA ASP A 622 -25.31 -2.98 31.83
C ASP A 622 -25.33 -4.09 32.89
N ALA A 623 -25.11 -5.35 32.51
CA ALA A 623 -24.84 -6.44 33.44
C ALA A 623 -23.74 -7.40 32.96
N ALA A 624 -22.95 -7.92 33.91
CA ALA A 624 -22.08 -9.06 33.63
C ALA A 624 -22.92 -10.30 33.28
N GLY A 625 -22.49 -11.07 32.27
CA GLY A 625 -23.22 -12.22 31.74
C GLY A 625 -24.09 -11.91 30.52
N GLU A 626 -24.25 -10.64 30.11
CA GLU A 626 -24.95 -10.30 28.87
C GLU A 626 -24.22 -10.80 27.62
N LEU A 627 -24.98 -11.22 26.59
CA LEU A 627 -24.43 -11.76 25.35
C LEU A 627 -24.44 -10.69 24.24
N ILE A 628 -23.26 -10.20 23.86
CA ILE A 628 -23.08 -9.41 22.65
C ILE A 628 -22.96 -10.36 21.46
N SER A 629 -23.86 -10.24 20.49
CA SER A 629 -23.84 -10.99 19.24
C SER A 629 -23.21 -10.14 18.12
N TYR A 630 -22.21 -10.68 17.43
CA TYR A 630 -21.54 -10.04 16.30
C TYR A 630 -21.95 -10.69 14.98
N THR A 631 -22.27 -9.85 13.98
CA THR A 631 -22.45 -10.27 12.58
C THR A 631 -21.43 -9.54 11.73
N ILE A 632 -20.67 -10.30 10.95
CA ILE A 632 -19.63 -9.80 10.05
C ILE A 632 -20.01 -10.23 8.64
N ARG A 633 -19.88 -9.33 7.67
CA ARG A 633 -20.07 -9.61 6.24
C ARG A 633 -18.83 -9.14 5.49
N VAL A 634 -18.30 -9.99 4.60
CA VAL A 634 -17.14 -9.68 3.75
C VAL A 634 -17.60 -9.78 2.30
N ALA A 635 -17.49 -8.69 1.56
CA ALA A 635 -17.94 -8.58 0.18
C ALA A 635 -16.77 -8.27 -0.75
N ASN A 636 -16.79 -8.87 -1.95
CA ASN A 636 -15.95 -8.41 -3.05
C ASN A 636 -16.70 -7.30 -3.81
N THR A 637 -16.12 -6.11 -3.81
CA THR A 637 -16.63 -4.89 -4.47
C THR A 637 -15.71 -4.45 -5.61
N GLY A 638 -14.76 -5.30 -5.98
CA GLY A 638 -13.88 -5.12 -7.13
C GLY A 638 -14.40 -5.81 -8.39
N ASN A 639 -13.52 -5.99 -9.37
CA ASN A 639 -13.83 -6.69 -10.63
C ASN A 639 -13.13 -8.04 -10.80
N GLN A 640 -12.37 -8.49 -9.80
CA GLN A 640 -11.53 -9.69 -9.82
C GLN A 640 -11.96 -10.64 -8.70
N THR A 641 -12.01 -11.94 -8.99
CA THR A 641 -12.28 -13.01 -8.00
C THR A 641 -11.19 -13.01 -6.93
N LEU A 642 -11.57 -12.87 -5.66
CA LEU A 642 -10.62 -12.84 -4.55
C LEU A 642 -10.40 -14.25 -4.02
N THR A 643 -9.14 -14.64 -3.81
CA THR A 643 -8.77 -16.00 -3.41
C THR A 643 -7.95 -16.00 -2.12
N GLY A 644 -7.99 -17.11 -1.39
CA GLY A 644 -7.32 -17.21 -0.09
C GLY A 644 -7.87 -16.23 0.94
N VAL A 645 -9.15 -15.84 0.82
CA VAL A 645 -9.78 -14.86 1.69
C VAL A 645 -9.77 -15.37 3.13
N THR A 646 -9.10 -14.62 4.02
CA THR A 646 -9.05 -14.91 5.45
C THR A 646 -9.81 -13.84 6.22
N VAL A 647 -10.50 -14.25 7.28
CA VAL A 647 -11.19 -13.33 8.19
C VAL A 647 -10.74 -13.67 9.60
N THR A 648 -10.29 -12.66 10.34
CA THR A 648 -9.76 -12.80 11.69
C THR A 648 -10.42 -11.80 12.62
N ASP A 649 -10.65 -12.23 13.86
CA ASP A 649 -11.15 -11.43 14.97
C ASP A 649 -10.33 -11.90 16.18
N SER A 650 -9.60 -10.99 16.81
CA SER A 650 -8.75 -11.31 17.98
C SER A 650 -9.44 -11.06 19.32
N PHE A 651 -10.65 -10.52 19.30
CA PHE A 651 -11.46 -10.28 20.49
C PHE A 651 -12.32 -11.50 20.83
N VAL A 652 -12.77 -12.25 19.81
CA VAL A 652 -13.57 -13.48 19.97
C VAL A 652 -12.78 -14.74 19.60
N SER A 653 -13.01 -15.82 20.32
CA SER A 653 -12.46 -17.16 20.00
C SER A 653 -13.42 -18.03 19.20
N ASN A 654 -14.66 -17.57 18.96
CA ASN A 654 -15.75 -18.32 18.33
C ASN A 654 -16.21 -17.73 16.98
N LEU A 655 -15.28 -17.22 16.17
CA LEU A 655 -15.57 -16.75 14.82
C LEU A 655 -15.94 -17.95 13.91
N ASN A 656 -17.21 -18.02 13.50
CA ASN A 656 -17.72 -19.08 12.62
C ASN A 656 -18.11 -18.49 11.25
N ARG A 657 -17.62 -19.08 10.15
CA ARG A 657 -18.12 -18.82 8.78
C ARG A 657 -19.47 -19.50 8.61
N GLY A 658 -20.46 -18.80 8.06
CA GLY A 658 -21.74 -19.36 7.64
C GLY A 658 -21.66 -20.01 6.26
N GLN A 659 -22.84 -20.30 5.70
CA GLN A 659 -22.96 -20.35 4.24
C GLN A 659 -22.96 -18.93 3.68
N ASP A 660 -22.60 -18.81 2.42
CA ASP A 660 -22.45 -17.52 1.76
C ASP A 660 -23.82 -16.90 1.44
N SER A 661 -23.92 -15.57 1.61
CA SER A 661 -25.20 -14.85 1.56
C SER A 661 -25.76 -14.78 0.14
N THR A 662 -24.82 -14.79 -0.80
CA THR A 662 -24.85 -14.94 -2.26
C THR A 662 -23.55 -15.71 -2.56
N GLY A 663 -23.50 -16.57 -3.58
CA GLY A 663 -22.33 -17.42 -3.90
C GLY A 663 -22.66 -18.91 -3.99
N ASP A 664 -21.66 -19.75 -4.28
CA ASP A 664 -21.78 -21.21 -4.37
C ASP A 664 -21.00 -22.02 -3.31
N ASN A 665 -20.18 -21.32 -2.50
CA ASN A 665 -19.40 -21.84 -1.37
C ASN A 665 -18.17 -22.70 -1.76
N ASP A 666 -17.48 -22.42 -2.89
CA ASP A 666 -16.25 -23.12 -3.28
C ASP A 666 -14.95 -22.68 -2.54
N ASN A 667 -15.00 -21.56 -1.78
CA ASN A 667 -13.91 -20.86 -1.07
C ASN A 667 -13.11 -19.82 -1.88
N GLN A 668 -13.60 -19.42 -3.04
CA GLN A 668 -13.29 -18.16 -3.72
C GLN A 668 -14.38 -17.12 -3.37
N LEU A 669 -14.07 -15.83 -3.55
CA LEU A 669 -15.02 -14.74 -3.32
C LEU A 669 -15.23 -13.98 -4.65
N GLU A 670 -16.24 -14.40 -5.41
CA GLU A 670 -16.57 -13.81 -6.72
C GLU A 670 -17.00 -12.34 -6.62
N VAL A 671 -16.99 -11.63 -7.75
CA VAL A 671 -17.56 -10.28 -7.88
C VAL A 671 -19.03 -10.28 -7.43
N ASP A 672 -19.41 -9.28 -6.62
CA ASP A 672 -20.72 -9.15 -5.95
C ASP A 672 -21.08 -10.28 -4.94
N GLU A 673 -20.17 -11.22 -4.64
CA GLU A 673 -20.37 -12.24 -3.62
C GLU A 673 -20.19 -11.67 -2.20
N VAL A 674 -20.93 -12.21 -1.21
CA VAL A 674 -20.82 -11.80 0.19
C VAL A 674 -20.83 -12.98 1.17
N TRP A 675 -19.68 -13.29 1.74
CA TRP A 675 -19.54 -14.24 2.84
C TRP A 675 -20.06 -13.64 4.15
N SER A 676 -20.67 -14.48 5.00
CA SER A 676 -21.17 -14.08 6.34
C SER A 676 -20.49 -14.87 7.45
N TYR A 677 -20.18 -14.19 8.56
CA TYR A 677 -19.58 -14.77 9.76
C TYR A 677 -20.33 -14.31 11.02
N THR A 678 -20.36 -15.16 12.03
CA THR A 678 -20.97 -14.89 13.35
C THR A 678 -20.01 -15.19 14.48
N ALA A 679 -20.02 -14.36 15.51
CA ALA A 679 -19.29 -14.56 16.76
C ALA A 679 -20.07 -13.96 17.94
N SER A 680 -19.61 -14.20 19.18
CA SER A 680 -20.26 -13.62 20.37
C SER A 680 -19.30 -13.41 21.52
N HIS A 681 -19.57 -12.39 22.34
CA HIS A 681 -18.86 -12.11 23.59
C HIS A 681 -19.82 -12.13 24.77
N ILE A 682 -19.35 -12.53 25.95
CA ILE A 682 -20.10 -12.46 27.20
C ILE A 682 -19.48 -11.35 28.04
N VAL A 683 -20.26 -10.32 28.34
CA VAL A 683 -19.83 -9.15 29.12
C VAL A 683 -19.30 -9.60 30.49
N THR A 684 -18.10 -9.17 30.84
CA THR A 684 -17.45 -9.48 32.11
C THR A 684 -17.63 -8.33 33.13
N GLN A 685 -17.56 -8.64 34.42
CA GLN A 685 -17.62 -7.61 35.46
C GLN A 685 -16.50 -6.57 35.31
N ALA A 686 -15.30 -7.00 34.90
CA ALA A 686 -14.17 -6.10 34.65
C ALA A 686 -14.43 -5.08 33.52
N GLU A 687 -15.25 -5.42 32.51
CA GLU A 687 -15.66 -4.47 31.46
C GLU A 687 -16.68 -3.46 31.98
N ILE A 688 -17.65 -3.89 32.80
CA ILE A 688 -18.57 -2.98 33.49
C ILE A 688 -17.80 -2.04 34.42
N ASP A 689 -16.85 -2.56 35.20
CA ASP A 689 -16.04 -1.80 36.15
C ASP A 689 -15.10 -0.79 35.46
N ALA A 690 -14.58 -1.13 34.28
CA ALA A 690 -13.75 -0.25 33.46
C ALA A 690 -14.55 0.87 32.76
N GLY A 691 -15.82 0.64 32.42
CA GLY A 691 -16.75 1.66 31.91
C GLY A 691 -16.50 2.16 30.48
N GLY A 692 -15.42 1.72 29.83
CA GLY A 692 -15.16 1.99 28.41
C GLY A 692 -16.07 1.15 27.51
N ASN A 693 -16.35 1.65 26.30
CA ASN A 693 -17.10 0.86 25.31
C ASN A 693 -16.37 -0.47 25.01
N ILE A 694 -17.13 -1.55 24.90
CA ILE A 694 -16.65 -2.83 24.38
C ILE A 694 -16.53 -2.67 22.86
N VAL A 695 -15.30 -2.57 22.36
CA VAL A 695 -14.97 -2.42 20.93
C VAL A 695 -14.39 -3.71 20.41
N ASN A 696 -15.00 -4.26 19.35
CA ASN A 696 -14.51 -5.45 18.67
C ASN A 696 -14.25 -5.15 17.18
N THR A 697 -13.00 -5.26 16.74
CA THR A 697 -12.57 -5.14 15.33
C THR A 697 -12.39 -6.50 14.68
N ALA A 698 -12.86 -6.69 13.45
CA ALA A 698 -12.45 -7.81 12.59
C ALA A 698 -11.62 -7.29 11.41
N THR A 699 -10.74 -8.14 10.91
CA THR A 699 -9.89 -7.91 9.74
C THR A 699 -10.19 -8.97 8.70
N ALA A 700 -10.35 -8.58 7.44
CA ALA A 700 -10.44 -9.51 6.31
C ALA A 700 -9.39 -9.15 5.25
N ASP A 701 -8.76 -10.16 4.67
CA ASP A 701 -7.64 -10.01 3.72
C ASP A 701 -7.67 -11.11 2.65
N SER A 702 -6.99 -10.91 1.52
CA SER A 702 -6.98 -11.85 0.37
C SER A 702 -5.63 -11.83 -0.38
N ASN A 703 -5.42 -12.76 -1.32
CA ASN A 703 -4.22 -12.75 -2.16
C ASN A 703 -4.13 -11.54 -3.12
N GLN A 704 -5.24 -10.84 -3.37
CA GLN A 704 -5.37 -9.77 -4.36
C GLN A 704 -5.53 -8.37 -3.74
N THR A 705 -5.83 -8.29 -2.45
CA THR A 705 -6.03 -7.02 -1.72
C THR A 705 -4.93 -6.80 -0.67
N GLY A 706 -5.05 -5.73 0.12
CA GLY A 706 -4.52 -5.72 1.48
C GLY A 706 -5.65 -5.97 2.49
N PRO A 707 -5.33 -5.98 3.79
CA PRO A 707 -6.31 -6.18 4.86
C PRO A 707 -7.22 -4.96 5.00
N ASP A 708 -8.52 -5.20 5.01
CA ASP A 708 -9.56 -4.25 5.40
C ASP A 708 -10.08 -4.56 6.82
N THR A 709 -10.56 -3.54 7.54
CA THR A 709 -10.96 -3.67 8.95
C THR A 709 -12.21 -2.88 9.28
N ASP A 710 -13.17 -3.50 9.97
CA ASP A 710 -14.32 -2.81 10.55
C ASP A 710 -14.54 -3.23 12.01
N ASN A 711 -15.09 -2.30 12.80
CA ASN A 711 -15.27 -2.43 14.23
C ASN A 711 -16.70 -2.11 14.66
N ALA A 712 -17.22 -2.90 15.59
CA ALA A 712 -18.47 -2.62 16.25
C ALA A 712 -18.22 -2.28 17.72
N SER A 713 -18.97 -1.30 18.24
CA SER A 713 -18.80 -0.77 19.59
C SER A 713 -20.12 -0.82 20.36
N ILE A 714 -20.10 -1.44 21.54
CA ILE A 714 -21.21 -1.43 22.49
C ILE A 714 -20.84 -0.52 23.68
N PRO A 715 -21.64 0.51 24.00
CA PRO A 715 -21.41 1.34 25.18
C PRO A 715 -21.73 0.56 26.47
N VAL A 716 -20.89 0.74 27.49
CA VAL A 716 -21.12 0.23 28.85
C VAL A 716 -21.91 1.26 29.66
N GLN A 717 -22.88 0.83 30.46
CA GLN A 717 -23.67 1.70 31.34
C GLN A 717 -23.43 1.39 32.82
N GLN A 718 -22.50 2.12 33.44
CA GLN A 718 -22.26 2.05 34.88
C GLN A 718 -23.43 2.64 35.69
N LYS A 719 -23.81 1.90 36.74
CA LYS A 719 -24.85 2.22 37.73
C LYS A 719 -24.37 1.78 39.12
N PRO A 720 -23.28 2.36 39.66
CA PRO A 720 -22.87 2.10 41.04
C PRO A 720 -23.97 2.54 42.02
N SER A 721 -24.24 1.71 43.03
CA SER A 721 -25.24 2.00 44.05
C SER A 721 -24.88 1.26 45.34
N LEU A 722 -25.05 1.93 46.48
CA LEU A 722 -24.63 1.48 47.80
C LEU A 722 -25.79 1.74 48.76
N ASN A 723 -26.01 0.81 49.69
CA ASN A 723 -27.11 0.85 50.66
C ASN A 723 -26.58 0.43 52.03
N ILE A 724 -26.62 1.32 53.02
CA ILE A 724 -26.30 1.01 54.42
C ILE A 724 -27.55 0.94 55.28
N THR A 725 -27.59 -0.02 56.18
CA THR A 725 -28.66 -0.17 57.18
C THR A 725 -28.08 -0.35 58.59
N LYS A 726 -28.77 0.16 59.60
CA LYS A 726 -28.32 0.21 61.00
C LYS A 726 -29.46 -0.11 61.97
N ASN A 727 -29.33 -1.21 62.70
CA ASN A 727 -30.26 -1.57 63.77
C ASN A 727 -29.59 -1.47 65.15
N ALA A 728 -30.30 -0.92 66.13
CA ALA A 728 -29.91 -0.95 67.53
C ALA A 728 -30.63 -2.07 68.30
N THR A 729 -30.05 -2.54 69.40
CA THR A 729 -30.70 -3.43 70.36
C THR A 729 -30.17 -3.15 71.76
N VAL A 730 -31.07 -2.90 72.71
CA VAL A 730 -30.78 -2.66 74.13
C VAL A 730 -31.59 -3.65 74.98
N PRO A 731 -31.09 -4.12 76.13
CA PRO A 731 -31.91 -4.84 77.11
C PRO A 731 -33.18 -4.04 77.46
N GLY A 732 -34.29 -4.74 77.75
CA GLY A 732 -35.59 -4.09 78.04
C GLY A 732 -36.30 -3.42 76.85
N GLY A 733 -35.56 -2.97 75.84
CA GLY A 733 -36.07 -2.28 74.64
C GLY A 733 -36.01 -0.74 74.71
N THR A 734 -35.63 -0.18 75.86
CA THR A 734 -35.47 1.27 76.09
C THR A 734 -34.24 1.50 76.95
N ALA A 735 -33.52 2.61 76.75
CA ALA A 735 -32.42 2.98 77.63
C ALA A 735 -32.97 3.55 78.95
N ASN A 736 -32.93 2.78 80.04
CA ASN A 736 -33.49 3.20 81.33
C ASN A 736 -32.62 2.88 82.56
N VAL A 737 -31.50 2.16 82.42
CA VAL A 737 -30.53 1.95 83.51
C VAL A 737 -29.11 2.34 83.05
N ALA A 738 -28.41 3.15 83.85
CA ALA A 738 -27.04 3.56 83.55
C ALA A 738 -26.10 2.34 83.58
N GLY A 739 -25.28 2.19 82.55
CA GLY A 739 -24.41 1.03 82.35
C GLY A 739 -24.98 -0.05 81.41
N GLU A 740 -26.23 0.08 80.95
CA GLU A 740 -26.76 -0.78 79.88
C GLU A 740 -26.01 -0.57 78.57
N VAL A 741 -25.92 -1.63 77.75
CA VAL A 741 -25.17 -1.62 76.49
C VAL A 741 -26.13 -1.73 75.31
N ILE A 742 -26.19 -0.67 74.51
CA ILE A 742 -26.82 -0.66 73.19
C ILE A 742 -25.84 -1.32 72.22
N THR A 743 -26.26 -2.40 71.57
CA THR A 743 -25.52 -3.04 70.48
C THR A 743 -26.05 -2.52 69.14
N TYR A 744 -25.15 -2.04 68.28
CA TYR A 744 -25.46 -1.68 66.90
C TYR A 744 -25.01 -2.79 65.95
N THR A 745 -25.91 -3.16 65.04
CA THR A 745 -25.62 -4.06 63.92
C THR A 745 -25.82 -3.27 62.63
N ILE A 746 -24.82 -3.30 61.76
CA ILE A 746 -24.76 -2.51 60.54
C ILE A 746 -24.51 -3.47 59.37
N SER A 747 -25.26 -3.29 58.28
CA SER A 747 -25.13 -4.08 57.05
C SER A 747 -25.00 -3.14 55.86
N LEU A 748 -23.96 -3.33 55.06
CA LEU A 748 -23.63 -2.51 53.89
C LEU A 748 -23.65 -3.38 52.63
N GLN A 749 -24.45 -3.03 51.64
CA GLN A 749 -24.60 -3.79 50.40
C GLN A 749 -24.34 -2.93 49.15
N ASN A 750 -23.60 -3.48 48.18
CA ASN A 750 -23.58 -2.95 46.83
C ASN A 750 -24.82 -3.42 46.07
N THR A 751 -25.65 -2.45 45.67
CA THR A 751 -26.93 -2.63 44.99
C THR A 751 -26.87 -2.18 43.52
N GLY A 752 -25.69 -1.82 43.04
CA GLY A 752 -25.42 -1.39 41.66
C GLY A 752 -24.99 -2.53 40.76
N ASN A 753 -24.41 -2.19 39.61
CA ASN A 753 -23.81 -3.13 38.65
C ASN A 753 -22.27 -3.07 38.57
N GLN A 754 -21.63 -2.25 39.40
CA GLN A 754 -20.19 -1.99 39.39
C GLN A 754 -19.58 -2.35 40.75
N THR A 755 -18.40 -2.96 40.74
CA THR A 755 -17.60 -3.25 41.95
C THR A 755 -17.18 -1.94 42.63
N LEU A 756 -17.54 -1.78 43.90
CA LEU A 756 -17.21 -0.57 44.66
C LEU A 756 -15.85 -0.72 45.34
N THR A 757 -15.02 0.32 45.27
CA THR A 757 -13.65 0.30 45.77
C THR A 757 -13.38 1.48 46.71
N GLY A 758 -12.39 1.34 47.60
CA GLY A 758 -12.10 2.35 48.61
C GLY A 758 -13.25 2.57 49.59
N VAL A 759 -14.09 1.55 49.80
CA VAL A 759 -15.29 1.62 50.63
C VAL A 759 -14.92 1.98 52.07
N THR A 760 -15.52 3.04 52.59
CA THR A 760 -15.33 3.49 53.97
C THR A 760 -16.66 3.44 54.71
N VAL A 761 -16.61 3.11 56.00
CA VAL A 761 -17.76 3.16 56.91
C VAL A 761 -17.33 3.89 58.17
N THR A 762 -18.12 4.89 58.57
CA THR A 762 -17.86 5.75 59.71
C THR A 762 -19.10 5.91 60.57
N ASP A 763 -18.91 5.82 61.88
CA ASP A 763 -19.92 6.08 62.90
C ASP A 763 -19.28 7.09 63.88
N PRO A 764 -19.65 8.38 63.83
CA PRO A 764 -19.05 9.41 64.70
C PRO A 764 -19.43 9.29 66.17
N SER A 765 -20.45 8.50 66.51
CA SER A 765 -20.98 8.36 67.87
C SER A 765 -20.37 7.17 68.63
N VAL A 766 -19.61 6.31 67.98
CA VAL A 766 -18.90 5.17 68.60
C VAL A 766 -17.42 5.19 68.26
N ASN A 767 -16.58 4.66 69.15
CA ASN A 767 -15.13 4.54 68.92
C ASN A 767 -14.66 3.09 68.71
N ASN A 768 -15.61 2.14 68.63
CA ASN A 768 -15.36 0.70 68.59
C ASN A 768 -16.00 0.00 67.38
N LEU A 769 -16.28 0.72 66.30
CA LEU A 769 -16.81 0.17 65.06
C LEU A 769 -15.86 -0.89 64.49
N SER A 770 -16.36 -2.13 64.36
CA SER A 770 -15.61 -3.29 63.90
C SER A 770 -16.29 -3.94 62.70
N ARG A 771 -15.58 -4.06 61.58
CA ARG A 771 -15.98 -4.90 60.43
C ARG A 771 -15.95 -6.36 60.86
N GLY A 772 -17.02 -7.10 60.57
CA GLY A 772 -17.06 -8.55 60.72
C GLY A 772 -16.42 -9.27 59.51
N GLN A 773 -16.80 -10.53 59.33
CA GLN A 773 -16.71 -11.13 58.00
C GLN A 773 -17.91 -10.74 57.16
N ASP A 774 -17.76 -10.85 55.86
CA ASP A 774 -18.80 -10.50 54.90
C ASP A 774 -19.93 -11.54 54.92
N SER A 775 -21.16 -11.06 54.98
CA SER A 775 -22.36 -11.89 55.15
C SER A 775 -22.68 -12.67 53.89
N THR A 776 -22.32 -12.10 52.75
CA THR A 776 -22.19 -12.74 51.44
C THR A 776 -21.05 -12.03 50.73
N GLY A 777 -19.92 -12.70 50.48
CA GLY A 777 -18.67 -12.13 49.95
C GLY A 777 -17.47 -13.04 50.23
N ASP A 778 -16.25 -12.61 49.89
CA ASP A 778 -15.02 -13.39 50.10
C ASP A 778 -13.98 -12.74 51.05
N ASN A 779 -14.15 -11.45 51.39
CA ASN A 779 -13.30 -10.62 52.27
C ASN A 779 -11.99 -10.08 51.64
N ASP A 780 -11.91 -9.88 50.31
CA ASP A 780 -10.74 -9.25 49.67
C ASP A 780 -10.61 -7.71 49.88
N ASN A 781 -11.68 -7.04 50.34
CA ASN A 781 -11.86 -5.58 50.56
C ASN A 781 -12.29 -4.74 49.33
N LEU A 782 -12.73 -5.38 48.25
CA LEU A 782 -13.67 -4.82 47.27
C LEU A 782 -15.10 -5.10 47.74
N LEU A 783 -16.08 -4.30 47.30
CA LEU A 783 -17.51 -4.55 47.57
C LEU A 783 -18.22 -4.84 46.24
N GLU A 784 -18.30 -6.11 45.90
CA GLU A 784 -18.74 -6.65 44.61
C GLU A 784 -20.27 -6.59 44.43
N VAL A 785 -20.76 -6.81 43.21
CA VAL A 785 -22.19 -6.69 42.88
C VAL A 785 -23.04 -7.68 43.69
N GLY A 786 -23.91 -7.14 44.56
CA GLY A 786 -24.75 -7.92 45.49
C GLY A 786 -24.05 -8.34 46.79
N GLU A 787 -22.74 -8.11 46.93
CA GLU A 787 -21.97 -8.40 48.14
C GLU A 787 -22.48 -7.59 49.34
N THR A 788 -22.39 -8.16 50.55
CA THR A 788 -22.86 -7.53 51.78
C THR A 788 -21.85 -7.67 52.92
N TRP A 789 -21.27 -6.54 53.33
CA TRP A 789 -20.35 -6.43 54.47
C TRP A 789 -21.11 -6.22 55.78
N SER A 790 -20.58 -6.76 56.89
CA SER A 790 -21.14 -6.58 58.23
C SER A 790 -20.26 -5.72 59.13
N TYR A 791 -20.88 -4.91 59.99
CA TYR A 791 -20.19 -4.14 61.04
C TYR A 791 -20.96 -4.19 62.35
N THR A 792 -20.24 -4.06 63.47
CA THR A 792 -20.80 -3.99 64.82
C THR A 792 -20.14 -2.88 65.63
N ALA A 793 -20.90 -2.29 66.55
CA ALA A 793 -20.42 -1.29 67.52
C ALA A 793 -21.28 -1.34 68.78
N THR A 794 -20.85 -0.68 69.86
CA THR A 794 -21.65 -0.61 71.10
C THR A 794 -21.56 0.76 71.77
N HIS A 795 -22.67 1.23 72.34
CA HIS A 795 -22.71 2.37 73.24
C HIS A 795 -23.14 1.95 74.65
N THR A 796 -22.53 2.54 75.68
CA THR A 796 -22.90 2.29 77.08
C THR A 796 -23.67 3.50 77.60
N VAL A 797 -24.94 3.28 77.98
CA VAL A 797 -25.85 4.33 78.45
C VAL A 797 -25.30 4.98 79.71
N THR A 798 -25.15 6.31 79.71
CA THR A 798 -24.66 7.09 80.85
C THR A 798 -25.81 7.72 81.63
N GLN A 799 -25.57 8.00 82.92
CA GLN A 799 -26.56 8.71 83.74
C GLN A 799 -26.90 10.10 83.19
N ALA A 800 -25.96 10.77 82.52
CA ALA A 800 -26.20 12.09 81.93
C ALA A 800 -27.19 12.05 80.76
N GLU A 801 -27.23 10.95 79.99
CA GLU A 801 -28.21 10.73 78.93
C GLU A 801 -29.59 10.42 79.52
N ILE A 802 -29.66 9.58 80.56
CA ILE A 802 -30.90 9.29 81.28
C ILE A 802 -31.45 10.54 81.96
N ASP A 803 -30.62 11.38 82.56
CA ASP A 803 -31.03 12.66 83.18
C ASP A 803 -31.52 13.68 82.13
N ALA A 804 -30.85 13.74 80.97
CA ALA A 804 -31.28 14.57 79.86
C ALA A 804 -32.65 14.13 79.30
N GLY A 805 -32.84 12.82 79.07
CA GLY A 805 -34.06 12.25 78.52
C GLY A 805 -34.35 12.72 77.10
N ASN A 806 -33.32 12.71 76.25
CA ASN A 806 -33.44 12.78 74.79
C ASN A 806 -33.08 11.39 74.25
N ASP A 807 -33.71 10.97 73.16
CA ASP A 807 -33.46 9.65 72.57
C ASP A 807 -32.01 9.52 72.07
N ILE A 808 -31.42 8.33 72.23
CA ILE A 808 -30.05 8.05 71.80
C ILE A 808 -30.08 7.76 70.30
N VAL A 809 -29.82 8.79 69.51
CA VAL A 809 -29.72 8.71 68.05
C VAL A 809 -28.27 8.43 67.64
N ASN A 810 -28.03 7.32 66.96
CA ASN A 810 -26.74 6.97 66.38
C ASN A 810 -26.84 6.85 64.85
N ILE A 811 -26.02 7.60 64.11
CA ILE A 811 -26.00 7.66 62.63
C ILE A 811 -24.73 6.97 62.11
N VAL A 812 -24.85 6.12 61.09
CA VAL A 812 -23.70 5.61 60.31
C VAL A 812 -23.67 6.28 58.94
N THR A 813 -22.47 6.41 58.37
CA THR A 813 -22.24 6.88 57.01
C THR A 813 -21.30 5.90 56.29
N ALA A 814 -21.63 5.52 55.07
CA ALA A 814 -20.75 4.74 54.20
C ALA A 814 -20.62 5.38 52.82
N ASP A 815 -19.44 5.28 52.23
CA ASP A 815 -19.09 5.95 50.96
C ASP A 815 -18.05 5.13 50.19
N SER A 816 -17.90 5.35 48.87
CA SER A 816 -16.95 4.65 48.00
C SER A 816 -16.39 5.55 46.90
N ASN A 817 -15.39 5.07 46.15
CA ASN A 817 -14.84 5.82 45.01
C ASN A 817 -15.84 6.03 43.84
N GLN A 818 -16.95 5.29 43.81
CA GLN A 818 -17.93 5.27 42.70
C GLN A 818 -19.32 5.80 43.11
N THR A 819 -19.58 6.02 44.39
CA THR A 819 -20.87 6.50 44.90
C THR A 819 -20.72 7.89 45.52
N GLY A 820 -21.77 8.37 46.18
CA GLY A 820 -21.64 9.37 47.24
C GLY A 820 -22.06 8.73 48.57
N PRO A 821 -21.94 9.45 49.69
CA PRO A 821 -22.20 8.91 51.00
C PRO A 821 -23.69 8.58 51.20
N ASP A 822 -23.96 7.36 51.65
CA ASP A 822 -25.26 6.92 52.16
C ASP A 822 -25.26 6.90 53.70
N THR A 823 -26.43 7.10 54.31
CA THR A 823 -26.56 7.23 55.77
C THR A 823 -27.83 6.59 56.31
N ASP A 824 -27.69 5.81 57.38
CA ASP A 824 -28.82 5.30 58.15
C ASP A 824 -28.64 5.57 59.65
N ASN A 825 -29.75 5.63 60.39
CA ASN A 825 -29.74 5.90 61.83
C ASN A 825 -30.54 4.86 62.62
N ALA A 826 -30.08 4.60 63.83
CA ALA A 826 -30.84 3.88 64.83
C ALA A 826 -31.13 4.81 66.01
N ILE A 827 -32.34 4.70 66.55
CA ILE A 827 -32.84 5.50 67.66
C ILE A 827 -33.19 4.55 68.81
N VAL A 828 -32.82 4.91 70.03
CA VAL A 828 -33.22 4.21 71.26
C VAL A 828 -33.82 5.19 72.25
N ASP A 829 -35.12 5.01 72.51
CA ASP A 829 -35.91 5.81 73.45
C ASP A 829 -35.30 5.80 74.87
N VAL A 830 -35.23 6.97 75.50
CA VAL A 830 -34.74 7.11 76.89
C VAL A 830 -35.92 7.29 77.85
N VAL A 831 -36.10 6.35 78.78
CA VAL A 831 -37.24 6.36 79.70
C VAL A 831 -36.85 6.90 81.08
N GLN A 832 -37.53 7.96 81.50
CA GLN A 832 -37.35 8.61 82.80
C GLN A 832 -38.45 8.20 83.79
N THR A 833 -38.05 7.68 84.94
CA THR A 833 -38.91 7.29 86.07
C THR A 833 -38.41 7.99 87.35
N PRO A 834 -38.73 9.27 87.57
CA PRO A 834 -38.42 9.99 88.79
C PRO A 834 -39.27 9.52 89.98
N ALA A 835 -38.65 9.20 91.11
CA ALA A 835 -39.32 8.81 92.35
C ALA A 835 -38.47 9.17 93.58
N ILE A 836 -39.11 9.51 94.70
CA ILE A 836 -38.44 9.82 95.97
C ILE A 836 -39.23 9.19 97.12
N ASP A 837 -38.52 8.89 98.20
CA ASP A 837 -38.93 8.05 99.32
C ASP A 837 -38.32 8.61 100.63
N VAL A 838 -39.02 8.52 101.76
CA VAL A 838 -38.49 8.89 103.08
C VAL A 838 -38.89 7.91 104.18
N GLU A 839 -37.91 7.34 104.85
CA GLU A 839 -38.06 6.43 106.01
C GLU A 839 -37.72 7.18 107.32
N LYS A 840 -38.56 7.06 108.35
CA LYS A 840 -38.50 7.85 109.59
C LYS A 840 -38.54 6.98 110.85
N LEU A 841 -37.35 6.68 111.35
CA LEU A 841 -37.16 5.85 112.54
C LEU A 841 -37.18 6.68 113.84
N VAL A 842 -37.76 6.14 114.91
CA VAL A 842 -37.62 6.68 116.28
C VAL A 842 -36.64 5.87 117.11
N SER A 843 -35.94 6.53 118.04
CA SER A 843 -35.12 5.92 119.07
C SER A 843 -35.61 6.33 120.46
N VAL A 844 -35.68 5.37 121.36
CA VAL A 844 -36.06 5.55 122.77
C VAL A 844 -34.92 5.33 123.77
N ASP A 845 -33.70 5.08 123.27
CA ASP A 845 -32.49 4.81 124.06
C ASP A 845 -31.38 5.87 123.89
N GLY A 846 -31.70 6.99 123.23
CA GLY A 846 -30.77 8.11 122.99
C GLY A 846 -30.02 8.03 121.66
N GLY A 847 -30.51 7.25 120.70
CA GLY A 847 -29.93 7.09 119.36
C GLY A 847 -29.00 5.88 119.21
N ALA A 848 -29.04 4.91 120.12
CA ALA A 848 -28.24 3.68 120.03
C ALA A 848 -28.94 2.61 119.20
N THR A 849 -30.26 2.48 119.32
CA THR A 849 -31.12 1.69 118.43
C THR A 849 -32.22 2.58 117.84
N PHE A 850 -32.66 2.24 116.63
CA PHE A 850 -33.71 2.94 115.89
C PHE A 850 -34.75 1.91 115.45
N VAL A 851 -36.01 2.32 115.49
CA VAL A 851 -37.19 1.49 115.31
C VAL A 851 -38.10 2.20 114.31
N ASP A 852 -38.41 1.52 113.20
CA ASP A 852 -39.61 1.82 112.40
C ASP A 852 -40.81 1.70 113.35
N ALA A 853 -41.58 2.78 113.42
CA ALA A 853 -42.68 2.93 114.35
C ALA A 853 -43.90 3.52 113.65
N ASP A 854 -44.19 3.03 112.44
CA ASP A 854 -45.30 3.42 111.56
C ASP A 854 -46.68 3.46 112.28
N THR A 855 -46.87 2.57 113.26
CA THR A 855 -48.14 2.38 113.97
C THR A 855 -48.11 2.76 115.46
N ALA A 856 -49.15 3.48 115.90
CA ALA A 856 -49.39 3.75 117.32
C ALA A 856 -49.69 2.44 118.09
N PRO A 857 -49.15 2.24 119.31
CA PRO A 857 -48.53 3.27 120.14
C PRO A 857 -47.03 3.54 119.91
N GLY A 858 -46.36 2.74 119.09
CA GLY A 858 -44.90 2.77 118.96
C GLY A 858 -44.16 2.34 120.25
N PRO A 859 -42.82 2.43 120.28
CA PRO A 859 -42.01 2.10 121.45
C PRO A 859 -42.28 3.02 122.65
N ASN A 860 -42.10 2.46 123.85
CA ASN A 860 -42.33 3.17 125.12
C ASN A 860 -41.08 3.97 125.52
N LEU A 861 -41.24 5.28 125.75
CA LEU A 861 -40.18 6.21 126.12
C LEU A 861 -40.35 6.70 127.57
N ASN A 862 -39.38 6.41 128.44
CA ASN A 862 -39.43 6.80 129.85
C ASN A 862 -39.07 8.27 130.09
N ARG A 863 -39.85 8.95 130.95
CA ARG A 863 -39.63 10.35 131.33
C ARG A 863 -38.23 10.58 131.93
N GLY A 864 -37.37 11.21 131.14
CA GLY A 864 -35.96 11.44 131.44
C GLY A 864 -35.06 11.21 130.22
N THR A 865 -35.51 10.38 129.27
CA THR A 865 -34.92 10.23 127.93
C THR A 865 -35.78 10.99 126.93
N ASN A 866 -35.16 11.76 126.03
CA ASN A 866 -35.84 12.39 124.89
C ASN A 866 -35.89 11.41 123.71
N PRO A 867 -36.90 11.48 122.82
CA PRO A 867 -36.88 10.73 121.58
C PRO A 867 -35.80 11.29 120.65
N VAL A 868 -35.17 10.43 119.86
CA VAL A 868 -34.26 10.84 118.77
C VAL A 868 -34.83 10.28 117.47
N PHE A 869 -35.02 11.13 116.46
CA PHE A 869 -35.56 10.70 115.16
C PHE A 869 -34.43 10.60 114.13
N LYS A 870 -34.48 9.61 113.25
CA LYS A 870 -33.64 9.52 112.05
C LYS A 870 -34.54 9.55 110.83
N PHE A 871 -34.09 10.27 109.81
CA PHE A 871 -34.75 10.38 108.52
C PHE A 871 -33.77 9.83 107.49
N ILE A 872 -34.23 8.98 106.58
CA ILE A 872 -33.46 8.44 105.47
C ILE A 872 -34.22 8.79 104.20
N VAL A 873 -33.73 9.75 103.43
CA VAL A 873 -34.35 10.17 102.17
C VAL A 873 -33.65 9.45 101.03
N THR A 874 -34.41 8.75 100.18
CA THR A 874 -33.87 7.94 99.08
C THR A 874 -34.43 8.40 97.75
N ASN A 875 -33.57 8.61 96.75
CA ASN A 875 -34.00 8.71 95.36
C ASN A 875 -34.20 7.29 94.81
N THR A 876 -35.44 6.83 94.76
CA THR A 876 -35.80 5.50 94.25
C THR A 876 -35.92 5.46 92.72
N GLY A 877 -35.90 6.62 92.05
CA GLY A 877 -35.99 6.76 90.60
C GLY A 877 -34.66 6.64 89.84
N ASN A 878 -34.74 6.56 88.51
CA ASN A 878 -33.58 6.38 87.63
C ASN A 878 -32.93 7.68 87.12
N VAL A 879 -33.35 8.84 87.64
CA VAL A 879 -32.83 10.17 87.27
C VAL A 879 -32.31 10.91 88.49
N THR A 880 -31.27 11.73 88.33
CA THR A 880 -30.72 12.59 89.38
C THR A 880 -31.78 13.62 89.81
N LEU A 881 -32.15 13.61 91.09
CA LEU A 881 -33.09 14.57 91.67
C LEU A 881 -32.37 15.78 92.26
N SER A 882 -33.04 16.92 92.28
CA SER A 882 -32.51 18.20 92.79
C SER A 882 -33.61 19.04 93.43
N ASN A 883 -33.20 20.08 94.17
CA ASN A 883 -34.12 20.95 94.94
C ASN A 883 -35.00 20.13 95.90
N ILE A 884 -34.36 19.17 96.57
CA ILE A 884 -35.03 18.24 97.49
C ILE A 884 -35.14 18.94 98.86
N THR A 885 -36.29 18.79 99.51
CA THR A 885 -36.58 19.40 100.82
C THR A 885 -37.17 18.36 101.75
N LEU A 886 -36.59 18.21 102.93
CA LEU A 886 -37.05 17.33 104.01
C LEU A 886 -37.63 18.17 105.15
N SER A 887 -38.85 17.86 105.56
CA SER A 887 -39.60 18.56 106.62
C SER A 887 -40.22 17.58 107.62
N ASP A 888 -40.66 18.11 108.76
CA ASP A 888 -41.22 17.37 109.90
C ASP A 888 -42.42 18.16 110.45
N SER A 889 -43.47 17.46 110.90
CA SER A 889 -44.74 18.06 111.34
C SER A 889 -44.65 18.75 112.71
N ASP A 890 -43.81 18.21 113.59
CA ASP A 890 -43.80 18.52 115.01
C ASP A 890 -42.59 19.37 115.39
N PHE A 891 -41.49 19.18 114.64
CA PHE A 891 -40.18 19.71 114.93
C PHE A 891 -39.69 20.66 113.84
N ASP A 892 -38.69 21.44 114.25
CA ASP A 892 -37.97 22.36 113.41
C ASP A 892 -36.58 21.78 113.15
N LEU A 893 -36.32 21.42 111.90
CA LEU A 893 -35.08 20.74 111.52
C LEU A 893 -33.91 21.73 111.27
N ASN A 894 -34.14 23.06 111.28
CA ASN A 894 -33.11 24.04 110.88
C ASN A 894 -33.13 25.43 111.58
N GLY A 895 -34.14 25.76 112.39
CA GLY A 895 -34.04 26.79 113.44
C GLY A 895 -34.70 28.15 113.20
N ALA A 896 -36.04 28.21 113.22
CA ALA A 896 -36.82 29.35 113.72
C ALA A 896 -38.30 29.02 114.06
N SER A 897 -38.89 27.96 113.50
CA SER A 897 -40.31 27.56 113.62
C SER A 897 -40.54 26.14 113.10
N ALA A 898 -41.51 25.41 113.67
CA ALA A 898 -41.92 24.08 113.19
C ALA A 898 -42.36 24.12 111.71
N GLY A 899 -42.09 23.04 110.97
CA GLY A 899 -42.31 22.96 109.52
C GLY A 899 -41.20 23.59 108.65
N SER A 900 -40.07 24.03 109.25
CA SER A 900 -38.90 24.51 108.50
C SER A 900 -38.07 23.35 107.94
N ALA A 901 -37.88 23.33 106.62
CA ALA A 901 -37.24 22.21 105.92
C ALA A 901 -35.70 22.30 105.84
N ILE A 902 -35.04 21.13 105.84
CA ILE A 902 -33.67 20.94 105.35
C ILE A 902 -33.70 20.91 103.83
N THR A 903 -32.79 21.63 103.17
CA THR A 903 -32.57 21.52 101.73
C THR A 903 -31.44 20.52 101.44
N ILE A 904 -31.71 19.56 100.57
CA ILE A 904 -30.78 18.56 100.07
C ILE A 904 -30.51 18.92 98.60
N ASN A 905 -29.25 19.24 98.27
CA ASN A 905 -28.90 19.84 96.98
C ASN A 905 -29.28 18.96 95.79
N SER A 906 -28.89 17.69 95.86
CA SER A 906 -29.11 16.67 94.83
C SER A 906 -28.96 15.28 95.43
N LEU A 907 -29.71 14.31 94.89
CA LEU A 907 -29.47 12.88 95.08
C LEU A 907 -29.26 12.25 93.70
N ALA A 908 -28.22 11.43 93.57
CA ALA A 908 -27.98 10.64 92.36
C ALA A 908 -29.17 9.70 92.09
N ALA A 909 -29.31 9.23 90.85
CA ALA A 909 -30.24 8.15 90.55
C ALA A 909 -29.97 6.89 91.39
N ASN A 910 -31.03 6.13 91.65
CA ASN A 910 -30.99 4.87 92.39
C ASN A 910 -29.90 3.94 91.84
N ASN A 911 -28.92 3.61 92.68
CA ASN A 911 -27.84 2.66 92.37
C ASN A 911 -27.87 1.42 93.29
N ASN A 912 -28.93 1.28 94.11
CA ASN A 912 -29.15 0.18 95.06
C ASN A 912 -28.02 -0.02 96.10
N ALA A 913 -27.21 1.00 96.40
CA ALA A 913 -26.20 0.94 97.46
C ALA A 913 -26.67 1.67 98.74
N PRO A 914 -26.89 0.97 99.86
CA PRO A 914 -27.25 1.63 101.13
C PRO A 914 -26.18 2.62 101.58
N GLY A 915 -26.58 3.84 101.95
CA GLY A 915 -25.68 4.96 102.22
C GLY A 915 -24.97 5.53 100.98
N GLY A 916 -25.53 5.30 99.79
CA GLY A 916 -25.01 5.78 98.50
C GLY A 916 -25.23 7.29 98.25
N ALA A 917 -24.89 7.75 97.04
CA ALA A 917 -25.09 9.14 96.63
C ALA A 917 -26.57 9.49 96.27
N ASP A 918 -27.41 8.47 96.27
CA ASP A 918 -28.86 8.42 96.15
C ASP A 918 -29.59 8.48 97.50
N GLU A 919 -28.86 8.42 98.63
CA GLU A 919 -29.41 8.48 99.99
C GLU A 919 -28.94 9.75 100.74
N PHE A 920 -29.82 10.33 101.56
CA PHE A 920 -29.47 11.33 102.58
C PHE A 920 -30.05 10.96 103.94
N THR A 921 -29.18 10.56 104.87
CA THR A 921 -29.54 10.32 106.28
C THR A 921 -29.36 11.59 107.13
N PHE A 922 -30.40 11.96 107.89
CA PHE A 922 -30.36 13.00 108.94
C PHE A 922 -30.76 12.41 110.31
N THR A 923 -30.35 13.04 111.42
CA THR A 923 -30.73 12.61 112.78
C THR A 923 -30.99 13.82 113.67
N PHE A 924 -32.20 13.89 114.23
CA PHE A 924 -32.69 14.98 115.06
C PHE A 924 -32.76 14.58 116.53
N THR A 925 -31.97 15.26 117.36
CA THR A 925 -31.87 15.05 118.82
C THR A 925 -32.53 16.17 119.63
N GLY A 926 -33.14 17.17 118.97
CA GLY A 926 -33.71 18.37 119.60
C GLY A 926 -35.11 18.18 120.21
N ALA A 927 -35.75 17.03 120.02
CA ALA A 927 -37.06 16.74 120.55
C ALA A 927 -37.04 16.65 122.09
N THR A 928 -38.18 16.92 122.72
CA THR A 928 -38.33 16.84 124.19
C THR A 928 -39.36 15.79 124.57
N TRP A 929 -39.11 15.04 125.63
CA TRP A 929 -40.07 14.07 126.17
C TRP A 929 -41.41 14.75 126.48
N GLN A 930 -42.49 14.13 126.01
CA GLN A 930 -43.88 14.43 126.39
C GLN A 930 -44.58 13.12 126.78
N GLY A 931 -45.58 13.19 127.67
CA GLY A 931 -46.34 12.02 128.13
C GLY A 931 -47.48 11.64 127.19
N GLY A 932 -47.93 10.38 127.24
CA GLY A 932 -49.01 9.88 126.38
C GLY A 932 -48.54 9.48 124.99
N GLN A 933 -49.47 9.38 124.04
CA GLN A 933 -49.19 9.00 122.65
C GLN A 933 -48.69 10.19 121.83
N HIS A 934 -47.66 9.96 121.01
CA HIS A 934 -47.13 10.90 120.02
C HIS A 934 -46.96 10.21 118.66
N THR A 935 -47.17 10.96 117.59
CA THR A 935 -47.06 10.52 116.19
C THR A 935 -46.46 11.67 115.41
N ASN A 936 -45.24 11.49 114.90
CA ASN A 936 -44.47 12.54 114.26
C ASN A 936 -44.24 12.22 112.77
N THR A 937 -44.80 13.02 111.85
CA THR A 937 -44.75 12.77 110.40
C THR A 937 -43.58 13.50 109.72
N ALA A 938 -42.82 12.81 108.87
CA ALA A 938 -41.86 13.40 107.94
C ALA A 938 -42.53 13.67 106.60
N THR A 939 -42.00 14.63 105.85
CA THR A 939 -42.43 14.88 104.47
C THR A 939 -41.22 15.32 103.65
N VAL A 940 -40.91 14.56 102.60
CA VAL A 940 -39.94 14.94 101.58
C VAL A 940 -40.65 15.43 100.33
N SER A 941 -40.07 16.43 99.67
CA SER A 941 -40.52 16.94 98.38
C SER A 941 -39.32 17.22 97.48
N ALA A 942 -39.41 16.88 96.19
CA ALA A 942 -38.39 17.13 95.17
C ALA A 942 -39.02 17.64 93.87
N THR A 943 -38.23 18.18 92.94
CA THR A 943 -38.73 18.64 91.64
C THR A 943 -37.89 18.09 90.48
N PHE A 944 -38.55 17.48 89.49
CA PHE A 944 -37.92 16.98 88.28
C PHE A 944 -38.70 17.43 87.03
N LYS A 945 -38.04 18.11 86.08
CA LYS A 945 -38.63 18.68 84.85
C LYS A 945 -39.97 19.46 85.04
N GLY A 946 -40.21 19.99 86.25
CA GLY A 946 -41.44 20.71 86.63
C GLY A 946 -42.52 19.87 87.30
N GLN A 947 -42.37 18.55 87.37
CA GLN A 947 -43.15 17.67 88.24
C GLN A 947 -42.63 17.75 89.68
N THR A 948 -43.55 17.89 90.64
CA THR A 948 -43.23 17.70 92.07
C THR A 948 -43.39 16.22 92.44
N LEU A 949 -42.41 15.70 93.19
CA LEU A 949 -42.41 14.36 93.78
C LEU A 949 -42.51 14.54 95.29
N THR A 950 -43.34 13.77 95.98
CA THR A 950 -43.53 13.90 97.44
C THR A 950 -43.75 12.55 98.08
N ASP A 951 -43.19 12.36 99.28
CA ASP A 951 -43.43 11.18 100.11
C ASP A 951 -43.45 11.53 101.61
N THR A 952 -44.09 10.70 102.43
CA THR A 952 -44.41 10.98 103.84
C THR A 952 -44.45 9.73 104.72
N ASP A 953 -43.80 9.78 105.89
CA ASP A 953 -43.68 8.64 106.81
C ASP A 953 -43.80 9.00 108.30
N ASN A 954 -44.15 8.05 109.18
CA ASN A 954 -44.63 8.28 110.54
C ASN A 954 -43.82 7.58 111.65
N ALA A 955 -43.27 8.36 112.57
CA ALA A 955 -42.58 7.84 113.75
C ALA A 955 -43.43 8.02 115.03
N ASN A 956 -43.99 6.93 115.57
CA ASN A 956 -44.80 6.93 116.79
C ASN A 956 -43.97 6.64 118.07
N TYR A 957 -44.34 7.21 119.22
CA TYR A 957 -43.85 6.76 120.53
C TYR A 957 -44.86 7.01 121.66
N PHE A 958 -44.75 6.25 122.76
CA PHE A 958 -45.57 6.48 123.96
C PHE A 958 -44.71 6.92 125.16
N GLY A 959 -44.92 8.15 125.66
CA GLY A 959 -44.22 8.69 126.81
C GLY A 959 -44.78 8.22 128.15
N ARG A 960 -44.00 7.46 128.94
CA ARG A 960 -44.36 6.93 130.27
C ARG A 960 -43.71 7.69 131.43
N ILE A 961 -44.41 7.74 132.57
CA ILE A 961 -43.89 8.28 133.83
C ILE A 961 -43.52 7.11 134.76
N PRO A 962 -42.24 6.92 135.15
CA PRO A 962 -41.84 5.83 136.02
C PRO A 962 -42.62 5.80 137.36
N PRO A 963 -43.26 4.67 137.72
CA PRO A 963 -44.08 4.57 138.92
C PRO A 963 -43.24 4.38 140.21
N PRO A 964 -43.75 4.77 141.38
CA PRO A 964 -42.97 4.88 142.62
C PRO A 964 -42.85 3.60 143.47
N GLY A 965 -43.44 2.48 143.04
CA GLY A 965 -43.39 1.19 143.72
C GLY A 965 -44.38 1.01 144.90
N VAL A 966 -44.99 -0.18 145.01
CA VAL A 966 -46.04 -0.49 146.02
C VAL A 966 -45.53 -0.38 147.46
N ARG A 967 -44.22 -0.58 147.67
CA ARG A 967 -43.61 -0.92 148.97
C ARG A 967 -42.77 0.21 149.56
N THR A 968 -42.72 1.37 148.92
CA THR A 968 -41.77 2.44 149.20
C THR A 968 -41.98 3.06 150.60
N PRO A 969 -40.98 3.04 151.51
CA PRO A 969 -41.19 3.48 152.90
C PRO A 969 -41.57 4.96 153.01
N GLY A 970 -42.72 5.23 153.65
CA GLY A 970 -43.25 6.58 153.84
C GLY A 970 -44.39 6.96 152.88
N PHE A 971 -44.42 6.37 151.68
CA PHE A 971 -45.37 6.63 150.59
C PHE A 971 -46.85 6.60 151.02
N TRP A 972 -47.17 5.69 151.96
CA TRP A 972 -48.53 5.40 152.42
C TRP A 972 -48.86 5.93 153.84
N ARG A 973 -48.04 6.81 154.43
CA ARG A 973 -48.08 7.09 155.89
C ARG A 973 -48.87 8.34 156.32
N ALA A 974 -49.59 9.01 155.42
CA ALA A 974 -50.42 10.17 155.77
C ALA A 974 -51.68 9.75 156.56
N PRO A 975 -51.88 10.18 157.83
CA PRO A 975 -52.99 9.68 158.67
C PRO A 975 -54.40 9.99 158.16
N ASN A 976 -54.52 10.92 157.21
CA ASN A 976 -55.75 11.55 156.75
C ASN A 976 -55.88 11.57 155.21
N TRP A 977 -55.02 10.85 154.48
CA TRP A 977 -55.03 10.73 153.00
C TRP A 977 -54.93 12.04 152.20
N LEU A 978 -54.67 13.18 152.85
CA LEU A 978 -54.43 14.48 152.18
C LEU A 978 -53.08 14.53 151.43
N SER A 979 -52.37 13.41 151.31
CA SER A 979 -51.05 13.31 150.69
C SER A 979 -50.86 11.89 150.16
N ILE A 980 -51.19 11.73 148.87
CA ILE A 980 -50.95 10.52 148.06
C ILE A 980 -50.01 10.88 146.91
N TRP A 981 -49.68 9.91 146.05
CA TRP A 981 -48.91 10.18 144.85
C TRP A 981 -49.81 10.57 143.67
N ASP A 982 -49.37 11.63 142.97
CA ASP A 982 -50.09 12.42 141.96
C ASP A 982 -49.43 12.34 140.57
N GLY A 983 -48.50 11.40 140.36
CA GLY A 983 -47.64 11.35 139.17
C GLY A 983 -46.29 12.09 139.31
N ASN A 984 -46.03 12.76 140.42
CA ASN A 984 -44.83 13.57 140.61
C ASN A 984 -43.56 12.74 140.94
N GLN A 985 -42.41 13.13 140.37
CA GLN A 985 -41.13 12.39 140.45
C GLN A 985 -40.46 12.43 141.82
N ASN A 986 -40.66 13.48 142.62
CA ASN A 986 -39.92 13.65 143.88
C ASN A 986 -40.32 12.65 144.99
N ASN A 987 -41.28 11.74 144.72
CA ASN A 987 -41.92 10.84 145.68
C ASN A 987 -42.44 11.56 146.94
N ASN A 988 -42.72 12.86 146.79
CA ASN A 988 -43.03 13.78 147.87
C ASN A 988 -44.53 14.08 147.78
N PRO A 989 -45.38 13.46 148.61
CA PRO A 989 -46.81 13.37 148.37
C PRO A 989 -47.45 14.76 148.54
N LYS A 990 -47.94 15.32 147.44
CA LYS A 990 -48.59 16.63 147.38
C LYS A 990 -50.00 16.57 147.96
N GLN A 991 -50.58 17.74 148.24
CA GLN A 991 -52.00 17.82 148.56
C GLN A 991 -52.87 17.45 147.35
N VAL A 992 -53.89 16.64 147.60
CA VAL A 992 -54.93 16.28 146.61
C VAL A 992 -55.53 17.56 146.03
N GLY A 993 -55.60 17.66 144.70
CA GLY A 993 -56.05 18.85 143.98
C GLY A 993 -54.95 19.89 143.66
N ALA A 994 -53.67 19.61 143.93
CA ALA A 994 -52.55 20.48 143.55
C ALA A 994 -52.04 20.29 142.11
N ASP A 995 -52.59 19.32 141.36
CA ASP A 995 -52.34 19.11 139.93
C ASP A 995 -53.70 19.09 139.19
N PRO A 996 -53.95 19.95 138.18
CA PRO A 996 -55.22 19.99 137.47
C PRO A 996 -55.52 18.76 136.60
N ALA A 997 -54.51 17.96 136.24
CA ALA A 997 -54.68 16.80 135.37
C ALA A 997 -54.98 15.51 136.15
N PHE A 998 -54.64 15.45 137.44
CA PHE A 998 -54.87 14.24 138.24
C PHE A 998 -56.37 14.14 138.64
N PRO A 999 -57.06 13.02 138.33
CA PRO A 999 -58.48 12.88 138.63
C PRO A 999 -58.70 12.79 140.16
N ILE A 1000 -59.51 13.70 140.70
CA ILE A 1000 -59.86 13.75 142.13
C ILE A 1000 -61.28 13.24 142.42
N SER A 1001 -62.05 12.87 141.39
CA SER A 1001 -63.41 12.32 141.50
C SER A 1001 -63.42 11.03 142.31
N ASP A 1002 -62.42 10.18 142.07
CA ASP A 1002 -62.33 8.79 142.54
C ASP A 1002 -61.78 8.70 143.98
N ILE A 1003 -61.48 9.85 144.61
CA ILE A 1003 -60.83 10.01 145.91
C ILE A 1003 -61.67 10.97 146.77
N LEU A 1004 -62.46 10.42 147.68
CA LEU A 1004 -63.51 11.15 148.40
C LEU A 1004 -63.02 11.72 149.74
N LEU A 1005 -63.26 13.01 149.97
CA LEU A 1005 -62.90 13.75 151.19
C LEU A 1005 -63.96 14.82 151.56
N PRO A 1006 -64.48 14.85 152.81
CA PRO A 1006 -65.15 16.03 153.34
C PRO A 1006 -64.27 16.87 154.28
N ALA A 1007 -64.30 18.19 154.09
CA ALA A 1007 -64.23 19.19 155.16
C ALA A 1007 -64.81 20.51 154.62
N ASN A 1008 -65.93 20.97 155.17
CA ASN A 1008 -66.60 22.22 154.77
C ASN A 1008 -67.03 22.35 153.29
N GLY A 1009 -67.32 21.22 152.63
CA GLY A 1009 -68.43 21.13 151.68
C GLY A 1009 -68.32 21.86 150.33
N TYR A 1010 -67.31 21.56 149.51
CA TYR A 1010 -67.36 21.90 148.08
C TYR A 1010 -66.89 20.75 147.18
N TYR A 1011 -67.84 20.12 146.48
CA TYR A 1011 -67.58 19.31 145.28
C TYR A 1011 -67.87 20.21 144.06
N PRO A 1012 -66.90 20.48 143.18
CA PRO A 1012 -67.16 21.24 141.96
C PRO A 1012 -68.03 20.42 141.00
N GLY A 1013 -69.29 20.84 140.78
CA GLY A 1013 -70.15 20.28 139.73
C GLY A 1013 -71.63 20.04 140.06
N LYS A 1014 -72.07 20.15 141.32
CA LYS A 1014 -73.46 19.78 141.68
C LYS A 1014 -74.53 20.76 141.18
N ASN A 1015 -75.24 20.38 140.13
CA ASN A 1015 -76.59 20.85 139.80
C ASN A 1015 -77.46 19.68 139.31
N GLY A 1016 -77.98 18.88 140.25
CA GLY A 1016 -78.93 17.79 139.98
C GLY A 1016 -78.57 16.47 140.66
N THR A 1017 -79.37 16.08 141.67
CA THR A 1017 -79.61 14.73 142.24
C THR A 1017 -78.46 13.80 142.65
N GLY A 1018 -77.22 13.98 142.18
CA GLY A 1018 -76.07 13.16 142.56
C GLY A 1018 -75.56 13.50 143.96
N ALA A 1019 -75.58 12.51 144.85
CA ALA A 1019 -74.72 12.43 146.03
C ALA A 1019 -74.13 11.03 146.08
N VAL A 1020 -72.95 10.88 146.69
CA VAL A 1020 -72.22 9.61 146.69
C VAL A 1020 -73.15 8.54 147.26
N VAL A 1021 -73.57 7.63 146.40
CA VAL A 1021 -74.18 6.38 146.81
C VAL A 1021 -73.03 5.49 147.21
N ASP A 1022 -73.05 5.00 148.43
CA ASP A 1022 -72.16 3.93 148.85
C ASP A 1022 -72.44 2.71 147.94
N PRO A 1023 -71.48 2.25 147.12
CA PRO A 1023 -71.72 1.10 146.23
C PRO A 1023 -71.96 -0.19 147.01
N VAL A 1024 -71.61 -0.22 148.31
CA VAL A 1024 -71.95 -1.28 149.27
C VAL A 1024 -73.40 -1.14 149.73
N THR A 1025 -73.72 -0.18 150.61
CA THR A 1025 -75.05 -0.14 151.25
C THR A 1025 -76.18 0.41 150.36
N GLY A 1026 -75.87 0.88 149.15
CA GLY A 1026 -76.82 1.61 148.29
C GLY A 1026 -77.32 2.92 148.90
N ALA A 1027 -76.71 3.37 150.00
CA ALA A 1027 -77.16 4.51 150.79
C ALA A 1027 -76.51 5.81 150.32
N THR A 1028 -77.30 6.89 150.27
CA THR A 1028 -76.81 8.23 149.95
C THR A 1028 -76.02 8.80 151.13
N ILE A 1029 -74.68 8.87 151.02
CA ILE A 1029 -73.81 9.38 152.08
C ILE A 1029 -74.01 10.89 152.25
N SER A 1030 -74.52 11.29 153.42
CA SER A 1030 -74.61 12.70 153.84
C SER A 1030 -73.34 13.11 154.60
N PRO A 1031 -72.78 14.32 154.38
CA PRO A 1031 -71.51 14.74 154.95
C PRO A 1031 -71.52 15.07 156.46
N ASP A 1032 -72.62 14.83 157.18
CA ASP A 1032 -72.85 15.25 158.58
C ASP A 1032 -73.05 14.06 159.55
N SER A 1033 -72.24 13.01 159.44
CA SER A 1033 -72.14 11.99 160.51
C SER A 1033 -70.79 11.29 160.57
N SER A 1034 -70.11 11.45 161.72
CA SER A 1034 -69.07 10.59 162.28
C SER A 1034 -68.29 9.65 161.34
N ASN A 1035 -67.17 10.14 160.82
CA ASN A 1035 -65.96 9.34 160.49
C ASN A 1035 -66.06 8.29 159.36
N ALA A 1036 -67.16 8.23 158.60
CA ALA A 1036 -67.37 7.25 157.53
C ALA A 1036 -67.12 7.76 156.09
N ALA A 1037 -67.03 9.08 155.89
CA ALA A 1037 -67.23 9.71 154.59
C ALA A 1037 -65.96 9.99 153.75
N TYR A 1038 -64.86 9.27 153.99
CA TYR A 1038 -63.60 9.39 153.23
C TYR A 1038 -63.24 8.03 152.61
N GLY A 1039 -62.68 7.97 151.40
CA GLY A 1039 -62.28 6.70 150.77
C GLY A 1039 -61.78 6.81 149.33
N ILE A 1040 -61.49 5.66 148.70
CA ILE A 1040 -61.06 5.54 147.30
C ILE A 1040 -61.91 4.50 146.55
N LEU A 1041 -62.36 4.86 145.34
CA LEU A 1041 -63.07 3.97 144.42
C LEU A 1041 -62.05 3.43 143.40
N VAL A 1042 -61.85 2.11 143.39
CA VAL A 1042 -60.92 1.44 142.46
C VAL A 1042 -61.74 0.69 141.41
N GLY A 1043 -61.48 0.93 140.12
CA GLY A 1043 -62.17 0.28 138.99
C GLY A 1043 -63.17 1.16 138.22
N ASP A 1044 -63.30 2.44 138.58
CA ASP A 1044 -64.02 3.49 137.82
C ASP A 1044 -63.15 3.93 136.63
N TRP A 1045 -63.28 3.24 135.50
CA TRP A 1045 -62.40 3.40 134.35
C TRP A 1045 -62.60 4.75 133.65
N ASN A 1046 -63.77 5.36 133.83
CA ASN A 1046 -64.13 6.64 133.22
C ASN A 1046 -63.89 7.87 134.14
N ARG A 1047 -63.50 7.65 135.40
CA ARG A 1047 -63.01 8.61 136.41
C ARG A 1047 -64.07 9.62 136.88
N ASN A 1048 -65.33 9.17 137.01
CA ASN A 1048 -66.46 10.06 137.32
C ASN A 1048 -66.88 10.07 138.80
N GLY A 1049 -66.32 9.18 139.63
CA GLY A 1049 -66.64 8.97 141.03
C GLY A 1049 -67.84 8.04 141.28
N GLN A 1050 -68.18 7.16 140.33
CA GLN A 1050 -69.34 6.24 140.40
C GLN A 1050 -69.00 4.87 139.79
N THR A 1051 -69.81 3.86 140.11
CA THR A 1051 -69.74 2.52 139.50
C THR A 1051 -70.68 2.44 138.31
N ASP A 1052 -70.16 2.50 137.08
CA ASP A 1052 -70.99 2.42 135.87
C ASP A 1052 -71.26 0.98 135.39
N ASN A 1053 -72.32 0.80 134.61
CA ASN A 1053 -72.71 -0.50 134.08
C ASN A 1053 -71.68 -1.04 133.06
N GLY A 1054 -70.87 -2.01 133.51
CA GLY A 1054 -69.76 -2.60 132.74
C GLY A 1054 -68.42 -2.45 133.46
N GLU A 1055 -68.35 -1.57 134.46
CA GLU A 1055 -67.22 -1.47 135.37
C GLU A 1055 -67.33 -2.53 136.47
N ARG A 1056 -66.20 -2.82 137.12
CA ARG A 1056 -66.13 -3.68 138.30
C ARG A 1056 -65.32 -2.92 139.33
N THR A 1057 -66.00 -2.34 140.32
CA THR A 1057 -65.38 -1.49 141.33
C THR A 1057 -65.25 -2.16 142.69
N ILE A 1058 -64.28 -1.74 143.49
CA ILE A 1058 -64.28 -1.89 144.95
C ILE A 1058 -64.02 -0.53 145.60
N PHE A 1059 -64.78 -0.22 146.64
CA PHE A 1059 -64.59 0.97 147.45
C PHE A 1059 -63.90 0.59 148.76
N TYR A 1060 -62.86 1.35 149.14
CA TYR A 1060 -62.24 1.22 150.45
C TYR A 1060 -62.44 2.53 151.23
N THR A 1061 -63.09 2.48 152.40
CA THR A 1061 -63.12 3.68 153.26
C THR A 1061 -61.71 3.99 153.74
N LEU A 1062 -61.49 5.22 154.17
CA LEU A 1062 -60.28 5.67 154.87
C LEU A 1062 -59.92 4.75 156.05
N THR A 1063 -60.86 4.00 156.62
CA THR A 1063 -60.59 3.05 157.70
C THR A 1063 -60.06 1.71 157.19
N GLU A 1064 -60.72 1.03 156.25
CA GLU A 1064 -60.16 -0.19 155.64
C GLU A 1064 -58.83 0.14 154.96
N ALA A 1065 -58.76 1.25 154.23
CA ALA A 1065 -57.58 1.65 153.48
C ALA A 1065 -56.41 2.01 154.41
N ARG A 1066 -56.63 2.65 155.58
CA ARG A 1066 -55.59 2.75 156.63
C ARG A 1066 -55.12 1.38 157.10
N THR A 1067 -56.01 0.40 157.29
CA THR A 1067 -55.62 -0.97 157.71
C THR A 1067 -54.87 -1.71 156.60
N ILE A 1068 -55.23 -1.53 155.32
CA ILE A 1068 -54.50 -2.08 154.16
C ILE A 1068 -53.07 -1.52 154.08
N LEU A 1069 -52.88 -0.26 154.44
CA LEU A 1069 -51.58 0.42 154.39
C LEU A 1069 -50.71 0.21 155.65
N ASP A 1070 -51.31 0.14 156.85
CA ASP A 1070 -50.58 -0.04 158.10
C ASP A 1070 -50.29 -1.53 158.40
N ALA A 1071 -49.08 -1.95 158.02
CA ALA A 1071 -48.55 -3.29 158.28
C ALA A 1071 -48.47 -3.69 159.77
N SER A 1072 -48.67 -2.76 160.72
CA SER A 1072 -48.79 -3.08 162.16
C SER A 1072 -50.20 -3.47 162.58
N GLN A 1073 -51.23 -3.13 161.79
CA GLN A 1073 -52.63 -3.53 161.97
C GLN A 1073 -52.99 -4.80 161.18
N HIS A 1074 -52.11 -5.28 160.30
CA HIS A 1074 -52.32 -6.51 159.53
C HIS A 1074 -52.40 -7.73 160.44
N VAL A 1075 -53.38 -8.62 160.18
CA VAL A 1075 -53.34 -10.00 160.69
C VAL A 1075 -52.15 -10.69 160.01
N PRO A 1076 -51.05 -11.08 160.70
CA PRO A 1076 -49.73 -11.30 160.06
C PRO A 1076 -49.60 -12.47 159.06
N GLN A 1077 -50.70 -13.16 158.74
CA GLN A 1077 -50.75 -14.28 157.81
C GLN A 1077 -51.82 -14.11 156.71
N ASP A 1078 -52.70 -13.11 156.81
CA ASP A 1078 -53.78 -12.86 155.84
C ASP A 1078 -53.23 -12.15 154.59
N LYS A 1079 -53.65 -12.61 153.42
CA LYS A 1079 -53.10 -12.19 152.12
C LYS A 1079 -53.99 -11.26 151.32
N ARG A 1080 -55.25 -11.06 151.71
CA ARG A 1080 -56.14 -10.04 151.12
C ARG A 1080 -55.44 -8.67 151.13
N TYR A 1081 -55.00 -8.23 152.31
CA TYR A 1081 -54.16 -7.04 152.54
C TYR A 1081 -52.92 -6.89 151.62
N THR A 1082 -52.37 -8.00 151.11
CA THR A 1082 -51.21 -7.96 150.20
C THR A 1082 -51.64 -7.56 148.79
N LEU A 1083 -52.72 -8.16 148.27
CA LEU A 1083 -53.29 -7.83 146.97
C LEU A 1083 -54.01 -6.48 146.98
N ASP A 1084 -54.81 -6.17 148.03
CA ASP A 1084 -55.49 -4.88 148.20
C ASP A 1084 -54.54 -3.70 147.97
N ARG A 1085 -53.37 -3.72 148.61
CA ARG A 1085 -52.37 -2.66 148.50
C ARG A 1085 -51.75 -2.58 147.11
N SER A 1086 -51.52 -3.72 146.44
CA SER A 1086 -51.02 -3.76 145.06
C SER A 1086 -52.07 -3.25 144.07
N LEU A 1087 -53.34 -3.55 144.32
CA LEU A 1087 -54.49 -3.13 143.52
C LEU A 1087 -54.74 -1.61 143.62
N VAL A 1088 -54.74 -1.06 144.83
CA VAL A 1088 -54.80 0.39 145.08
C VAL A 1088 -53.60 1.12 144.45
N ALA A 1089 -52.39 0.54 144.52
CA ALA A 1089 -51.21 1.11 143.85
C ALA A 1089 -51.34 1.13 142.32
N SER A 1090 -51.89 0.06 141.73
CA SER A 1090 -52.13 0.00 140.27
C SER A 1090 -53.23 0.96 139.83
N TRP A 1091 -54.20 1.23 140.69
CA TRP A 1091 -55.19 2.27 140.44
C TRP A 1091 -54.55 3.66 140.33
N LEU A 1092 -53.75 4.07 141.32
CA LEU A 1092 -53.08 5.37 141.28
C LEU A 1092 -52.12 5.50 140.07
N ASN A 1093 -51.47 4.41 139.64
CA ASN A 1093 -50.65 4.38 138.43
C ASN A 1093 -51.45 4.63 137.14
N PHE A 1094 -52.67 4.11 137.03
CA PHE A 1094 -53.59 4.46 135.94
C PHE A 1094 -54.02 5.93 136.02
N LEU A 1095 -54.42 6.42 137.20
CA LEU A 1095 -54.84 7.81 137.39
C LEU A 1095 -53.71 8.80 136.99
N ALA A 1096 -52.45 8.45 137.27
CA ALA A 1096 -51.23 9.13 136.82
C ALA A 1096 -50.84 8.93 135.33
N PHE A 1097 -51.82 8.60 134.47
CA PHE A 1097 -51.70 8.47 133.01
C PHE A 1097 -50.78 7.35 132.47
N ASN A 1098 -50.30 6.41 133.29
CA ASN A 1098 -49.66 5.22 132.76
C ASN A 1098 -50.73 4.23 132.23
N PRO A 1099 -50.50 3.54 131.09
CA PRO A 1099 -51.41 2.50 130.59
C PRO A 1099 -51.67 1.42 131.64
N ALA A 1100 -52.93 1.04 131.84
CA ALA A 1100 -53.33 0.16 132.94
C ALA A 1100 -53.35 -1.33 132.56
N PRO A 1101 -52.92 -2.24 133.46
CA PRO A 1101 -53.17 -3.68 133.35
C PRO A 1101 -54.65 -3.96 133.68
N THR A 1102 -55.53 -3.51 132.79
CA THR A 1102 -56.99 -3.40 133.00
C THR A 1102 -57.61 -4.74 133.40
N ASN A 1103 -57.19 -5.82 132.76
CA ASN A 1103 -57.66 -7.17 133.05
C ASN A 1103 -57.23 -7.64 134.46
N ASP A 1104 -55.98 -7.36 134.87
CA ASP A 1104 -55.43 -7.78 136.16
C ASP A 1104 -55.97 -6.95 137.33
N ILE A 1105 -56.26 -5.67 137.10
CA ILE A 1105 -57.01 -4.83 138.05
C ILE A 1105 -58.42 -5.40 138.23
N ASN A 1106 -59.17 -5.64 137.14
CA ASN A 1106 -60.51 -6.24 137.22
C ASN A 1106 -60.51 -7.66 137.82
N ASN A 1107 -59.46 -8.45 137.61
CA ASN A 1107 -59.27 -9.75 138.26
C ASN A 1107 -58.98 -9.60 139.76
N GLY A 1108 -58.15 -8.62 140.15
CA GLY A 1108 -57.83 -8.32 141.54
C GLY A 1108 -59.05 -7.91 142.34
N ILE A 1109 -59.89 -7.04 141.77
CA ILE A 1109 -61.15 -6.60 142.37
C ILE A 1109 -62.07 -7.81 142.62
N ALA A 1110 -62.31 -8.63 141.60
CA ALA A 1110 -63.14 -9.84 141.74
C ALA A 1110 -62.53 -10.87 142.71
N TRP A 1111 -61.19 -10.98 142.78
CA TRP A 1111 -60.54 -11.90 143.71
C TRP A 1111 -60.71 -11.43 145.16
N ILE A 1112 -60.60 -10.13 145.44
CA ILE A 1112 -60.91 -9.61 146.78
C ILE A 1112 -62.39 -9.84 147.12
N GLN A 1113 -63.29 -9.54 146.17
CA GLN A 1113 -64.74 -9.71 146.35
C GLN A 1113 -65.18 -11.17 146.55
N ALA A 1114 -64.44 -12.14 146.03
CA ALA A 1114 -64.71 -13.56 146.26
C ALA A 1114 -64.22 -14.08 147.64
N HIS A 1115 -63.47 -13.28 148.41
CA HIS A 1115 -62.82 -13.72 149.65
C HIS A 1115 -62.97 -12.73 150.84
N THR A 1116 -63.74 -11.67 150.68
CA THR A 1116 -64.25 -10.81 151.76
C THR A 1116 -65.66 -11.26 152.16
N PRO A 1117 -66.15 -10.92 153.37
CA PRO A 1117 -67.56 -11.10 153.69
C PRO A 1117 -68.42 -10.21 152.79
N ASP A 1118 -69.60 -10.69 152.41
CA ASP A 1118 -70.70 -9.85 151.93
C ASP A 1118 -71.38 -9.24 153.18
N GLU A 1119 -71.38 -7.91 153.32
CA GLU A 1119 -71.98 -7.20 154.46
C GLU A 1119 -73.37 -6.59 154.16
N ASN A 1120 -73.79 -6.53 152.89
CA ASN A 1120 -75.04 -5.89 152.44
C ASN A 1120 -76.15 -6.88 152.02
N GLY A 1121 -75.78 -8.10 151.63
CA GLY A 1121 -76.62 -9.18 151.11
C GLY A 1121 -76.81 -9.21 149.59
N ASP A 1122 -75.97 -8.53 148.80
CA ASP A 1122 -76.13 -8.41 147.34
C ASP A 1122 -75.46 -9.53 146.51
N GLY A 1123 -74.55 -10.30 147.13
CA GLY A 1123 -73.77 -11.35 146.48
C GLY A 1123 -72.32 -11.00 146.13
N ILE A 1124 -71.85 -9.79 146.47
CA ILE A 1124 -70.48 -9.31 146.31
C ILE A 1124 -69.83 -9.15 147.68
N GLY A 1125 -68.61 -9.67 147.86
CA GLY A 1125 -67.83 -9.43 149.07
C GLY A 1125 -67.25 -8.01 149.07
N ASP A 1126 -67.72 -7.16 149.98
CA ASP A 1126 -67.22 -5.80 150.19
C ASP A 1126 -66.83 -5.53 151.64
N GLY A 1127 -67.16 -6.48 152.52
CA GLY A 1127 -67.12 -6.37 153.95
C GLY A 1127 -65.72 -6.19 154.53
N LYS A 1128 -65.72 -5.57 155.70
CA LYS A 1128 -64.55 -5.20 156.46
C LYS A 1128 -63.66 -6.40 156.74
N LEU A 1129 -62.34 -6.22 156.57
CA LEU A 1129 -61.32 -7.23 156.84
C LEU A 1129 -61.27 -7.56 158.35
N THR A 1130 -62.13 -8.49 158.77
CA THR A 1130 -62.39 -8.85 160.16
C THR A 1130 -61.54 -10.04 160.62
N SER A 1131 -61.29 -10.10 161.93
CA SER A 1131 -60.48 -11.16 162.57
C SER A 1131 -61.23 -12.49 162.68
N GLY A 1132 -61.55 -13.11 161.53
CA GLY A 1132 -62.16 -14.45 161.48
C GLY A 1132 -62.05 -15.19 160.14
N THR A 1133 -61.90 -14.49 159.01
CA THR A 1133 -62.05 -15.05 157.65
C THR A 1133 -60.77 -14.99 156.81
N SER A 1134 -59.59 -15.16 157.42
CA SER A 1134 -58.31 -14.87 156.77
C SER A 1134 -57.87 -15.88 155.70
N VAL A 1135 -57.42 -15.38 154.54
CA VAL A 1135 -56.83 -16.19 153.46
C VAL A 1135 -55.32 -16.24 153.65
N ARG A 1136 -54.75 -17.43 153.85
CA ARG A 1136 -53.33 -17.61 154.16
C ARG A 1136 -52.49 -17.83 152.91
N ALA A 1137 -51.17 -17.67 153.07
CA ALA A 1137 -50.20 -17.93 152.00
C ALA A 1137 -50.26 -19.36 151.42
N SER A 1138 -50.73 -20.32 152.21
CA SER A 1138 -50.90 -21.73 151.88
C SER A 1138 -52.16 -22.04 151.06
N ASP A 1139 -53.13 -21.15 151.03
CA ASP A 1139 -54.49 -21.52 150.68
C ASP A 1139 -54.67 -21.50 149.15
N PRO A 1140 -55.47 -22.41 148.54
CA PRO A 1140 -55.57 -22.52 147.08
C PRO A 1140 -56.00 -21.25 146.36
N ALA A 1141 -56.76 -20.37 147.04
CA ALA A 1141 -57.12 -19.06 146.55
C ALA A 1141 -55.90 -18.15 146.30
N TRP A 1142 -54.88 -18.21 147.17
CA TRP A 1142 -53.69 -17.38 147.09
C TRP A 1142 -52.54 -18.03 146.33
N SER A 1143 -52.24 -19.29 146.63
CA SER A 1143 -51.04 -20.00 146.17
C SER A 1143 -50.96 -20.07 144.64
N ALA A 1144 -49.76 -19.86 144.07
CA ALA A 1144 -49.52 -20.00 142.62
C ALA A 1144 -49.73 -21.45 142.11
N SER A 1145 -49.85 -22.43 143.01
CA SER A 1145 -49.84 -23.87 142.72
C SER A 1145 -51.03 -24.42 141.90
N SER A 1146 -52.08 -23.63 141.63
CA SER A 1146 -53.18 -24.04 140.73
C SER A 1146 -53.37 -23.15 139.50
N GLY A 1147 -52.67 -22.01 139.41
CA GLY A 1147 -52.85 -20.99 138.37
C GLY A 1147 -54.17 -20.22 138.43
N ILE A 1148 -55.29 -20.94 138.56
CA ILE A 1148 -56.67 -20.43 138.64
C ILE A 1148 -57.36 -20.97 139.92
N HIS A 1149 -58.22 -20.17 140.53
CA HIS A 1149 -59.16 -20.54 141.59
C HIS A 1149 -60.52 -19.86 141.33
N ASN A 1150 -61.61 -20.63 141.36
CA ASN A 1150 -62.98 -20.16 141.10
C ASN A 1150 -63.16 -19.31 139.82
N GLY A 1151 -62.38 -19.61 138.76
CA GLY A 1151 -62.42 -18.91 137.47
C GLY A 1151 -61.53 -17.66 137.36
N LEU A 1152 -60.90 -17.22 138.44
CA LEU A 1152 -59.94 -16.11 138.47
C LEU A 1152 -58.50 -16.63 138.64
N PRO A 1153 -57.46 -15.90 138.22
CA PRO A 1153 -56.08 -16.25 138.58
C PRO A 1153 -55.89 -16.24 140.11
N THR A 1154 -54.96 -17.03 140.65
CA THR A 1154 -54.77 -17.04 142.11
C THR A 1154 -54.14 -15.73 142.62
N GLY A 1155 -54.43 -15.35 143.87
CA GLY A 1155 -54.13 -14.02 144.40
C GLY A 1155 -52.65 -13.64 144.34
N SER A 1156 -51.73 -14.61 144.44
CA SER A 1156 -50.29 -14.37 144.24
C SER A 1156 -49.90 -14.08 142.79
N VAL A 1157 -50.59 -14.66 141.80
CA VAL A 1157 -50.37 -14.38 140.37
C VAL A 1157 -50.84 -12.97 140.05
N ILE A 1158 -52.07 -12.61 140.45
CA ILE A 1158 -52.60 -11.25 140.24
C ILE A 1158 -51.70 -10.23 140.96
N ASN A 1159 -51.36 -10.48 142.23
CA ASN A 1159 -50.46 -9.60 142.97
C ASN A 1159 -49.10 -9.46 142.28
N MET A 1160 -48.54 -10.53 141.68
CA MET A 1160 -47.25 -10.45 140.98
C MET A 1160 -47.32 -9.54 139.75
N VAL A 1161 -48.37 -9.63 138.92
CA VAL A 1161 -48.54 -8.76 137.75
C VAL A 1161 -48.72 -7.30 138.19
N LEU A 1162 -49.56 -7.06 139.19
CA LEU A 1162 -49.80 -5.71 139.72
C LEU A 1162 -48.55 -5.11 140.40
N ASP A 1163 -47.83 -5.86 141.25
CA ASP A 1163 -46.56 -5.40 141.86
C ASP A 1163 -45.51 -5.13 140.77
N ASN A 1164 -45.37 -5.98 139.74
CA ASN A 1164 -44.46 -5.71 138.62
C ASN A 1164 -44.81 -4.43 137.85
N TYR A 1165 -46.10 -4.22 137.52
CA TYR A 1165 -46.58 -2.97 136.91
C TYR A 1165 -46.21 -1.75 137.77
N ASN A 1166 -46.51 -1.83 139.06
CA ASN A 1166 -46.34 -0.73 140.00
C ASN A 1166 -44.88 -0.37 140.31
N ASN A 1167 -43.93 -1.28 140.10
CA ASN A 1167 -42.50 -1.01 140.21
C ASN A 1167 -41.86 -0.70 138.83
N GLY A 1168 -42.65 -0.56 137.76
CA GLY A 1168 -42.15 -0.23 136.41
C GLY A 1168 -41.39 -1.37 135.73
N LEU A 1169 -41.58 -2.61 136.17
CA LEU A 1169 -40.87 -3.80 135.69
C LEU A 1169 -41.62 -4.57 134.60
N LEU A 1170 -42.82 -4.11 134.21
CA LEU A 1170 -43.48 -4.55 133.00
C LEU A 1170 -43.13 -3.60 131.84
N SER A 1171 -42.47 -4.14 130.81
CA SER A 1171 -42.79 -3.73 129.44
C SER A 1171 -44.27 -4.05 129.17
N ALA A 1172 -44.88 -3.30 128.25
CA ALA A 1172 -46.15 -3.74 127.65
C ALA A 1172 -45.97 -5.08 126.91
#